data_AF-A0A7W0YGZ9-F1
#
_entry.id   AF-A0A7W0YGZ9-F1
#
_cell.length_a   1.000
_cell.length_b   1.000
_cell.length_c   1.000
_cell.angle_alpha   90.00
_cell.angle_beta   90.00
_cell.angle_gamma   90.00
#
_symmetry.space_group_name_H-M   'P 1'
#
loop_
_entity.id
_entity.type
_entity.pdbx_description
1 polymer ?
#
loop_
_entity_poly.entity_id
_entity_poly.type
_entity_poly.pdbx_seq_one_letter_code
_entity_poly.pdbx_strand_id
1 'polypeptide(L)'
;MRPCPRPTRLPRLAIGVVAGAFCLAVAGGGTSAAQVTGQCAVAVNGVDASRASSTDGAIEIDARDQLNIVAITAVPVSRVLLEAEFGPFTSTLADEAVSSQGTSLRLIVPVADHARYGIGLYRVRASADGCTAVAWIRITGRSPWTTVAGVTGAVLLAIGLVLQALGVVRASRGGGWAAAALGGIPTGIGAVVLAHQFGLTPITTGGLALWIGAPMAAGAIGRTAVAAIGGGGAQARPPDMDRSIESSEGGEGWARAEPPSREGELATANGGGGPPPAAPTAAASAPPPASFGAASPTGEDTRDPPRSAYARLDADDTVVGGEEFALTTGLSPTPTPGVAGPAIERPASSVGPYTLGIQVVADGFTLRAGETWTHELRVTYEHPYPAVDIHLTPEAPATRMEWRPLRAIYSVEGQTIGMAERIVAVVADRAAATDIAPREQDAGTDIAIPTAETAPDLTVRIELTDESSGRLLWTFDSPHPDVKALFPDQAVSTDIGPTPDVFARELIDKVRIHEGRSTLYELILGVGNSVADEMPQAFHDAFREVVARVAPRPPTVLILSREPFVPWELGAVDALADPEAPPLLAAQADVGRWVLGHRRPKLPPPPDLTMRSMAVIAGAAGGTWPPLPDAEAEAGDLQLSFGATAVRPTDTDVVACIKGTPQAEVLHFAVHGAFDPPRGQIGVVLEGGAVLDPLVVRGTTMAGRPFVFLNACQVGSGNQVLGDYSGMAAAFLYAGASGVVAPLWSIGDTLAREIAVRFYDEAFSDVSPAAVLRAERAKFRDSSGPSSATSLAYQFFGHPGMKLRRG
;
A
#
# COMPACT_ATOMS: atom_id res chain seq x y z
N MET A 1 -8.85 23.98 -47.15
CA MET A 1 -7.51 23.46 -47.54
C MET A 1 -6.42 24.43 -47.11
N ARG A 2 -5.71 24.14 -46.00
CA ARG A 2 -4.34 24.57 -45.68
C ARG A 2 -3.73 23.45 -44.78
N PRO A 3 -2.41 23.21 -44.78
CA PRO A 3 -1.86 21.93 -44.33
C PRO A 3 -1.69 21.80 -42.80
N CYS A 4 -1.73 20.55 -42.33
CA CYS A 4 -1.58 20.15 -40.94
C CYS A 4 -0.13 20.34 -40.42
N PRO A 5 0.11 20.80 -39.17
CA PRO A 5 1.44 20.84 -38.59
C PRO A 5 1.97 19.43 -38.29
N ARG A 6 3.28 19.23 -38.47
CA ARG A 6 3.95 17.95 -38.24
C ARG A 6 4.18 17.71 -36.73
N PRO A 7 4.04 16.46 -36.23
CA PRO A 7 4.47 16.13 -34.88
C PRO A 7 6.00 16.20 -34.76
N THR A 8 6.45 16.70 -33.61
CA THR A 8 7.87 16.75 -33.20
C THR A 8 8.45 15.35 -33.05
N ARG A 9 9.73 15.18 -33.41
CA ARG A 9 10.40 13.87 -33.39
C ARG A 9 10.75 13.46 -31.97
N LEU A 10 10.30 12.28 -31.55
CA LEU A 10 10.89 11.53 -30.43
C LEU A 10 12.38 11.21 -30.72
N PRO A 11 13.23 11.10 -29.68
CA PRO A 11 14.60 10.65 -29.85
C PRO A 11 14.62 9.20 -30.34
N ARG A 12 15.33 8.95 -31.44
CA ARG A 12 15.51 7.62 -32.02
C ARG A 12 16.55 6.85 -31.20
N LEU A 13 16.12 6.03 -30.25
CA LEU A 13 17.00 5.08 -29.56
C LEU A 13 16.36 3.70 -29.39
N ALA A 14 15.97 3.11 -30.52
CA ALA A 14 15.66 1.69 -30.65
C ALA A 14 15.97 1.21 -32.09
N ILE A 15 16.29 -0.09 -32.24
CA ILE A 15 16.43 -0.83 -33.53
C ILE A 15 17.74 -0.54 -34.32
N GLY A 16 18.60 0.37 -33.88
CA GLY A 16 19.69 0.92 -34.72
C GLY A 16 21.04 0.18 -34.83
N VAL A 17 21.49 -0.64 -33.88
CA VAL A 17 22.87 -1.20 -33.89
C VAL A 17 22.95 -2.64 -33.33
N VAL A 18 22.73 -3.64 -34.19
CA VAL A 18 23.09 -5.06 -33.91
C VAL A 18 24.00 -5.64 -35.01
N ALA A 19 24.37 -4.87 -36.04
CA ALA A 19 24.99 -5.39 -37.27
C ALA A 19 26.20 -4.60 -37.82
N GLY A 20 26.83 -3.68 -37.07
CA GLY A 20 27.77 -2.73 -37.68
C GLY A 20 28.81 -2.04 -36.80
N ALA A 21 29.48 -2.74 -35.89
CA ALA A 21 30.69 -2.23 -35.20
C ALA A 21 31.58 -3.35 -34.63
N PHE A 22 31.84 -4.42 -35.39
CA PHE A 22 32.70 -5.54 -34.94
C PHE A 22 34.09 -5.47 -35.61
N CYS A 23 34.90 -4.47 -35.24
CA CYS A 23 36.33 -4.40 -35.57
C CYS A 23 37.07 -3.42 -34.65
N LEU A 24 38.19 -3.87 -34.07
CA LEU A 24 39.17 -3.13 -33.25
C LEU A 24 38.64 -2.35 -32.04
N ALA A 25 38.60 -3.02 -30.89
CA ALA A 25 38.84 -2.41 -29.58
C ALA A 25 39.56 -3.40 -28.64
N VAL A 26 40.75 -3.88 -29.04
CA VAL A 26 41.69 -4.54 -28.11
C VAL A 26 42.61 -3.48 -27.54
N ALA A 27 42.16 -2.84 -26.46
CA ALA A 27 42.96 -1.96 -25.61
C ALA A 27 42.49 -2.15 -24.15
N GLY A 28 43.44 -2.18 -23.22
CA GLY A 28 43.20 -2.69 -21.87
C GLY A 28 42.26 -1.84 -21.02
N GLY A 29 41.24 -2.49 -20.45
CA GLY A 29 40.53 -2.04 -19.27
C GLY A 29 40.59 -3.14 -18.21
N GLY A 30 41.49 -3.00 -17.24
CA GLY A 30 41.54 -3.93 -16.10
C GLY A 30 40.27 -3.81 -15.27
N THR A 31 39.72 -4.93 -14.81
CA THR A 31 38.61 -4.95 -13.86
C THR A 31 39.10 -4.52 -12.48
N SER A 32 39.18 -3.21 -12.26
CA SER A 32 39.33 -2.66 -10.91
C SER A 32 38.14 -3.08 -10.05
N ALA A 33 38.41 -3.53 -8.83
CA ALA A 33 37.40 -3.86 -7.84
C ALA A 33 36.46 -2.66 -7.60
N ALA A 34 35.29 -2.90 -7.00
CA ALA A 34 34.47 -1.80 -6.53
C ALA A 34 35.28 -0.95 -5.54
N GLN A 35 35.46 0.33 -5.87
CA GLN A 35 36.12 1.30 -5.02
C GLN A 35 35.26 2.54 -4.93
N VAL A 36 34.88 2.91 -3.71
CA VAL A 36 34.49 4.28 -3.42
C VAL A 36 35.73 5.15 -3.54
N THR A 37 35.68 6.16 -4.41
CA THR A 37 36.78 7.07 -4.71
C THR A 37 36.31 8.49 -4.39
N GLY A 38 36.97 9.13 -3.42
CA GLY A 38 36.56 10.43 -2.85
C GLY A 38 36.30 10.34 -1.35
N GLN A 39 36.05 11.48 -0.71
CA GLN A 39 35.58 11.53 0.68
C GLN A 39 34.04 11.43 0.71
N CYS A 40 33.54 10.19 0.59
CA CYS A 40 32.12 9.91 0.66
C CYS A 40 31.85 8.48 1.17
N ALA A 41 30.65 8.28 1.72
CA ALA A 41 30.08 6.97 2.04
C ALA A 41 28.82 6.78 1.20
N VAL A 42 28.64 5.60 0.60
CA VAL A 42 27.47 5.29 -0.25
C VAL A 42 26.87 3.97 0.19
N ALA A 43 25.56 3.97 0.42
CA ALA A 43 24.76 2.79 0.71
C ALA A 43 23.68 2.60 -0.36
N VAL A 44 23.43 1.36 -0.73
CA VAL A 44 22.42 0.92 -1.69
C VAL A 44 21.49 -0.02 -0.94
N ASN A 45 20.21 0.33 -0.84
CA ASN A 45 19.21 -0.36 0.00
C ASN A 45 19.71 -0.63 1.44
N GLY A 46 20.41 0.35 2.02
CA GLY A 46 20.99 0.26 3.37
C GLY A 46 22.32 -0.51 3.47
N VAL A 47 22.74 -1.21 2.41
CA VAL A 47 24.02 -1.93 2.36
C VAL A 47 25.12 -1.01 1.85
N ASP A 48 26.22 -0.89 2.60
CA ASP A 48 27.41 -0.15 2.17
C ASP A 48 27.96 -0.69 0.84
N ALA A 49 28.06 0.17 -0.18
CA ALA A 49 28.48 -0.16 -1.53
C ALA A 49 29.87 -0.81 -1.59
N SER A 50 30.75 -0.52 -0.62
CA SER A 50 32.07 -1.16 -0.52
C SER A 50 32.02 -2.66 -0.21
N ARG A 51 30.92 -3.15 0.41
CA ARG A 51 30.70 -4.59 0.67
C ARG A 51 30.29 -5.34 -0.60
N ALA A 52 29.67 -4.65 -1.56
CA ALA A 52 29.21 -5.19 -2.83
C ALA A 52 30.33 -5.23 -3.90
N SER A 53 31.54 -5.65 -3.50
CA SER A 53 32.75 -5.51 -4.32
C SER A 53 33.01 -6.62 -5.32
N SER A 54 32.30 -7.74 -5.21
CA SER A 54 32.30 -8.87 -6.14
C SER A 54 30.88 -9.26 -6.51
N THR A 55 30.72 -10.11 -7.53
CA THR A 55 29.44 -10.70 -7.93
C THR A 55 28.81 -11.62 -6.88
N ASP A 56 29.62 -12.12 -5.96
CA ASP A 56 29.20 -13.04 -4.90
C ASP A 56 28.65 -12.28 -3.69
N GLY A 57 29.13 -11.05 -3.48
CA GLY A 57 28.58 -10.07 -2.53
C GLY A 57 27.59 -9.09 -3.16
N ALA A 58 27.05 -9.39 -4.35
CA ALA A 58 26.11 -8.51 -5.04
C ALA A 58 24.83 -8.30 -4.22
N ILE A 59 24.36 -7.06 -4.14
CA ILE A 59 23.12 -6.71 -3.42
C ILE A 59 21.93 -7.23 -4.23
N GLU A 60 21.16 -8.15 -3.66
CA GLU A 60 19.94 -8.66 -4.31
C GLU A 60 18.79 -7.65 -4.18
N ILE A 61 18.05 -7.46 -5.28
CA ILE A 61 16.96 -6.47 -5.39
C ILE A 61 15.87 -7.09 -6.28
N ASP A 62 14.61 -7.08 -5.85
CA ASP A 62 13.53 -7.59 -6.70
C ASP A 62 13.31 -6.66 -7.91
N ALA A 63 12.88 -7.22 -9.05
CA ALA A 63 12.49 -6.43 -10.21
C ALA A 63 11.30 -5.46 -9.96
N ARG A 64 10.56 -5.64 -8.86
CA ARG A 64 9.46 -4.77 -8.42
C ARG A 64 9.89 -3.67 -7.45
N ASP A 65 11.06 -3.81 -6.83
CA ASP A 65 11.55 -2.91 -5.79
C ASP A 65 12.05 -1.58 -6.36
N GLN A 66 12.48 -0.71 -5.45
CA GLN A 66 13.19 0.52 -5.75
C GLN A 66 14.65 0.41 -5.32
N LEU A 67 15.55 0.96 -6.14
CA LEU A 67 16.96 1.13 -5.85
C LEU A 67 17.13 2.45 -5.07
N ASN A 68 17.18 2.35 -3.74
CA ASN A 68 17.37 3.47 -2.81
C ASN A 68 18.87 3.67 -2.54
N ILE A 69 19.46 4.68 -3.18
CA ILE A 69 20.86 5.03 -3.03
C ILE A 69 20.97 6.24 -2.08
N VAL A 70 21.67 6.06 -0.96
CA VAL A 70 22.01 7.12 -0.03
C VAL A 70 23.51 7.38 -0.11
N ALA A 71 23.89 8.62 -0.38
CA ALA A 71 25.28 9.04 -0.41
C ALA A 71 25.52 10.21 0.55
N ILE A 72 26.61 10.15 1.30
CA ILE A 72 27.08 11.24 2.17
C ILE A 72 28.43 11.68 1.63
N THR A 73 28.58 12.96 1.29
CA THR A 73 29.76 13.54 0.64
C THR A 73 30.39 14.64 1.50
N ALA A 74 31.71 14.83 1.41
CA ALA A 74 32.41 15.90 2.13
C ALA A 74 32.17 17.32 1.54
N VAL A 75 31.62 17.40 0.33
CA VAL A 75 31.27 18.64 -0.38
C VAL A 75 29.83 18.58 -0.89
N PRO A 76 29.12 19.72 -1.04
CA PRO A 76 27.78 19.75 -1.63
C PRO A 76 27.78 19.21 -3.06
N VAL A 77 26.73 18.45 -3.40
CA VAL A 77 26.55 17.85 -4.73
C VAL A 77 25.65 18.74 -5.59
N SER A 78 26.11 19.07 -6.80
CA SER A 78 25.35 19.84 -7.80
C SER A 78 24.73 18.97 -8.89
N ARG A 79 25.29 17.79 -9.16
CA ARG A 79 24.77 16.82 -10.13
C ARG A 79 25.12 15.39 -9.76
N VAL A 80 24.21 14.48 -10.10
CA VAL A 80 24.33 13.03 -9.86
C VAL A 80 24.11 12.29 -11.17
N LEU A 81 25.03 11.41 -11.50
CA LEU A 81 24.93 10.50 -12.64
C LEU A 81 25.04 9.06 -12.15
N LEU A 82 24.00 8.27 -12.43
CA LEU A 82 23.91 6.85 -12.13
C LEU A 82 23.88 6.03 -13.43
N GLU A 83 24.80 5.09 -13.58
CA GLU A 83 24.94 4.25 -14.77
C GLU A 83 24.97 2.76 -14.42
N ALA A 84 24.30 1.93 -15.22
CA ALA A 84 24.51 0.49 -15.24
C ALA A 84 25.50 0.11 -16.35
N GLU A 85 26.60 -0.54 -15.99
CA GLU A 85 27.62 -1.06 -16.90
C GLU A 85 27.36 -2.56 -17.17
N PHE A 86 27.35 -2.97 -18.44
CA PHE A 86 27.25 -4.37 -18.87
C PHE A 86 28.14 -4.63 -20.11
N GLY A 87 29.36 -5.10 -19.86
CA GLY A 87 30.38 -5.31 -20.88
C GLY A 87 30.84 -3.99 -21.53
N PRO A 88 30.75 -3.84 -22.86
CA PRO A 88 31.13 -2.61 -23.55
C PRO A 88 30.01 -1.54 -23.56
N PHE A 89 28.87 -1.80 -22.91
CA PHE A 89 27.70 -0.92 -22.92
C PHE A 89 27.49 -0.29 -21.54
N THR A 90 27.09 0.98 -21.53
CA THR A 90 26.57 1.67 -20.35
C THR A 90 25.15 2.17 -20.63
N SER A 91 24.30 2.16 -19.60
CA SER A 91 22.97 2.76 -19.64
C SER A 91 22.81 3.68 -18.45
N THR A 92 22.52 4.96 -18.71
CA THR A 92 22.14 5.90 -17.66
C THR A 92 20.81 5.46 -17.04
N LEU A 93 20.80 5.31 -15.72
CA LEU A 93 19.61 5.02 -14.90
C LEU A 93 19.00 6.30 -14.33
N ALA A 94 19.84 7.29 -14.01
CA ALA A 94 19.45 8.62 -13.58
C ALA A 94 20.55 9.64 -13.92
N ASP A 95 20.17 10.87 -14.26
CA ASP A 95 21.06 12.01 -14.49
C ASP A 95 20.33 13.28 -14.02
N GLU A 96 20.61 13.71 -12.80
CA GLU A 96 19.83 14.72 -12.08
C GLU A 96 20.72 15.87 -11.61
N ALA A 97 20.25 17.10 -11.83
CA ALA A 97 20.81 18.29 -11.20
C ALA A 97 20.19 18.48 -9.82
N VAL A 98 21.02 18.55 -8.79
CA VAL A 98 20.59 18.60 -7.39
C VAL A 98 20.54 20.06 -6.93
N SER A 99 19.35 20.52 -6.52
CA SER A 99 19.12 21.90 -6.10
C SER A 99 19.46 22.18 -4.63
N SER A 100 19.66 21.13 -3.83
CA SER A 100 19.94 21.23 -2.39
C SER A 100 21.45 21.39 -2.11
N GLN A 101 21.84 22.40 -1.32
CA GLN A 101 23.23 22.59 -0.87
C GLN A 101 23.64 21.63 0.27
N GLY A 102 23.12 20.40 0.26
CA GLY A 102 23.36 19.39 1.29
C GLY A 102 24.58 18.51 1.01
N THR A 103 25.15 17.94 2.07
CA THR A 103 26.18 16.88 2.04
C THR A 103 25.58 15.47 2.03
N SER A 104 24.26 15.35 2.02
CA SER A 104 23.52 14.08 1.95
C SER A 104 22.60 14.07 0.73
N LEU A 105 22.75 13.04 -0.08
CA LEU A 105 21.95 12.76 -1.26
C LEU A 105 21.14 11.48 -1.02
N ARG A 106 19.87 11.49 -1.43
CA ARG A 106 19.06 10.29 -1.60
C ARG A 106 18.52 10.27 -3.03
N LEU A 107 18.81 9.20 -3.76
CA LEU A 107 18.29 8.94 -5.10
C LEU A 107 17.48 7.65 -5.07
N ILE A 108 16.28 7.67 -5.64
CA ILE A 108 15.38 6.52 -5.69
C ILE A 108 15.09 6.21 -7.15
N VAL A 109 15.52 5.04 -7.62
CA VAL A 109 15.30 4.60 -9.00
C VAL A 109 14.37 3.38 -9.02
N PRO A 110 13.17 3.47 -9.62
CA PRO A 110 12.30 2.31 -9.82
C PRO A 110 13.00 1.23 -10.66
N VAL A 111 13.14 0.03 -10.10
CA VAL A 111 13.81 -1.07 -10.81
C VAL A 111 12.90 -1.61 -11.91
N ALA A 112 11.58 -1.59 -11.71
CA ALA A 112 10.56 -2.04 -12.66
C ALA A 112 10.67 -1.43 -14.06
N ASP A 113 11.03 -0.14 -14.16
CA ASP A 113 11.21 0.56 -15.43
C ASP A 113 12.37 0.01 -16.28
N HIS A 114 13.37 -0.55 -15.60
CA HIS A 114 14.59 -1.08 -16.20
C HIS A 114 14.52 -2.60 -16.35
N ALA A 115 13.91 -3.30 -15.39
CA ALA A 115 13.77 -4.76 -15.33
C ALA A 115 12.95 -5.36 -16.48
N ARG A 116 12.15 -4.55 -17.20
CA ARG A 116 11.50 -4.99 -18.45
C ARG A 116 12.51 -5.27 -19.57
N TYR A 117 13.65 -4.58 -19.57
CA TYR A 117 14.70 -4.77 -20.57
C TYR A 117 15.65 -5.91 -20.20
N GLY A 118 15.97 -6.10 -18.92
CA GLY A 118 16.78 -7.23 -18.44
C GLY A 118 16.89 -7.29 -16.92
N ILE A 119 17.29 -8.47 -16.43
CA ILE A 119 17.57 -8.78 -15.03
C ILE A 119 18.95 -9.47 -14.89
N GLY A 120 19.36 -9.84 -13.67
CA GLY A 120 20.65 -10.49 -13.41
C GLY A 120 21.70 -9.56 -12.81
N LEU A 121 22.98 -9.84 -13.08
CA LEU A 121 24.14 -9.20 -12.43
C LEU A 121 24.61 -7.92 -13.13
N TYR A 122 24.31 -6.76 -12.54
CA TYR A 122 24.72 -5.46 -13.04
C TYR A 122 25.82 -4.84 -12.18
N ARG A 123 26.76 -4.16 -12.83
CA ARG A 123 27.73 -3.26 -12.16
C ARG A 123 27.17 -1.85 -12.24
N VAL A 124 26.77 -1.29 -11.11
CA VAL A 124 26.20 0.07 -11.05
C VAL A 124 27.26 1.04 -10.56
N ARG A 125 27.37 2.18 -11.24
CA ARG A 125 28.28 3.28 -10.95
C ARG A 125 27.47 4.53 -10.63
N ALA A 126 27.68 5.07 -9.43
CA ALA A 126 27.18 6.38 -9.03
C ALA A 126 28.34 7.38 -9.04
N SER A 127 28.14 8.56 -9.61
CA SER A 127 29.12 9.65 -9.61
C SER A 127 28.47 10.99 -9.32
N ALA A 128 29.11 11.76 -8.45
CA ALA A 128 28.63 13.05 -7.96
C ALA A 128 29.84 13.87 -7.46
N ASP A 129 30.11 15.03 -8.08
CA ASP A 129 31.13 16.03 -7.71
C ASP A 129 32.26 15.59 -6.74
N GLY A 130 33.23 14.85 -7.27
CA GLY A 130 34.42 14.40 -6.51
C GLY A 130 34.23 13.09 -5.72
N CYS A 131 33.03 12.52 -5.72
CA CYS A 131 32.70 11.18 -5.26
C CYS A 131 32.38 10.26 -6.45
N THR A 132 32.86 9.02 -6.42
CA THR A 132 32.39 7.94 -7.30
C THR A 132 32.31 6.66 -6.49
N ALA A 133 31.17 5.98 -6.53
CA ALA A 133 30.98 4.65 -5.95
C ALA A 133 30.58 3.65 -7.04
N VAL A 134 30.99 2.41 -6.85
CA VAL A 134 30.64 1.28 -7.72
C VAL A 134 30.13 0.16 -6.82
N ALA A 135 29.09 -0.55 -7.23
CA ALA A 135 28.55 -1.71 -6.53
C ALA A 135 28.08 -2.77 -7.54
N TRP A 136 28.13 -4.04 -7.15
CA TRP A 136 27.41 -5.10 -7.85
C TRP A 136 26.00 -5.25 -7.28
N ILE A 137 25.01 -5.31 -8.17
CA ILE A 137 23.62 -5.64 -7.81
C ILE A 137 23.14 -6.85 -8.62
N ARG A 138 22.23 -7.63 -8.04
CA ARG A 138 21.56 -8.75 -8.70
C ARG A 138 20.05 -8.49 -8.71
N ILE A 139 19.51 -8.20 -9.89
CA ILE A 139 18.06 -8.00 -10.07
C ILE A 139 17.39 -9.36 -10.23
N THR A 140 16.42 -9.67 -9.37
CA THR A 140 15.68 -10.95 -9.30
C THR A 140 14.17 -10.72 -9.56
N GLY A 141 13.25 -11.50 -8.98
CA GLY A 141 11.79 -11.24 -9.02
C GLY A 141 11.02 -11.46 -10.32
N ARG A 142 11.71 -11.51 -11.46
CA ARG A 142 11.13 -11.65 -12.81
C ARG A 142 11.71 -12.84 -13.54
N SER A 143 10.93 -13.46 -14.42
CA SER A 143 11.42 -14.57 -15.25
C SER A 143 12.29 -14.04 -16.41
N PRO A 144 13.51 -14.57 -16.63
CA PRO A 144 14.37 -14.21 -17.77
C PRO A 144 13.65 -14.24 -19.12
N TRP A 145 12.74 -15.19 -19.31
CA TRP A 145 11.96 -15.37 -20.54
C TRP A 145 10.95 -14.25 -20.81
N THR A 146 10.74 -13.33 -19.86
CA THR A 146 9.82 -12.18 -19.98
C THR A 146 10.54 -10.85 -20.17
N THR A 147 11.88 -10.84 -20.22
CA THR A 147 12.69 -9.64 -20.47
C THR A 147 13.09 -9.54 -21.93
N VAL A 148 13.28 -8.31 -22.44
CA VAL A 148 13.75 -8.10 -23.82
C VAL A 148 15.10 -8.77 -24.05
N ALA A 149 16.03 -8.68 -23.09
CA ALA A 149 17.35 -9.30 -23.17
C ALA A 149 17.27 -10.84 -23.17
N GLY A 150 16.47 -11.46 -22.30
CA GLY A 150 16.35 -12.92 -22.23
C GLY A 150 15.70 -13.52 -23.48
N VAL A 151 14.63 -12.90 -23.99
CA VAL A 151 14.01 -13.30 -25.27
C VAL A 151 15.00 -13.14 -26.42
N THR A 152 15.72 -12.01 -26.49
CA THR A 152 16.72 -11.77 -27.55
C THR A 152 17.88 -12.78 -27.47
N GLY A 153 18.37 -13.08 -26.26
CA GLY A 153 19.41 -14.08 -26.03
C GLY A 153 18.98 -15.49 -26.45
N ALA A 154 17.75 -15.89 -26.12
CA ALA A 154 17.17 -17.16 -26.55
C ALA A 154 17.07 -17.29 -28.08
N VAL A 155 16.60 -16.23 -28.76
CA VAL A 155 16.49 -16.20 -30.22
C VAL A 155 17.88 -16.25 -30.88
N LEU A 156 18.86 -15.48 -30.38
CA LEU A 156 20.24 -15.52 -30.89
C LEU A 156 20.90 -16.89 -30.68
N LEU A 157 20.70 -17.52 -29.52
CA LEU A 157 21.20 -18.86 -29.22
C LEU A 157 20.61 -19.88 -30.20
N ALA A 158 19.28 -19.86 -30.42
CA ALA A 158 18.62 -20.76 -31.35
C ALA A 158 19.10 -20.58 -32.80
N ILE A 159 19.21 -19.33 -33.27
CA ILE A 159 19.72 -19.02 -34.62
C ILE A 159 21.17 -19.51 -34.76
N GLY A 160 22.03 -19.27 -33.76
CA GLY A 160 23.42 -19.70 -33.79
C GLY A 160 23.57 -21.22 -33.86
N LEU A 161 22.85 -21.96 -33.02
CA LEU A 161 22.86 -23.43 -33.03
C LEU A 161 22.37 -24.00 -34.37
N VAL A 162 21.33 -23.39 -34.98
CA VAL A 162 20.87 -23.77 -36.32
C VAL A 162 21.93 -23.49 -37.39
N LEU A 163 22.59 -22.34 -37.36
CA LEU A 163 23.68 -22.01 -38.30
C LEU A 163 24.89 -22.94 -38.13
N GLN A 164 25.25 -23.31 -36.90
CA GLN A 164 26.31 -24.28 -36.62
C GLN A 164 25.94 -25.67 -37.17
N ALA A 165 24.72 -26.15 -36.92
CA ALA A 165 24.24 -27.44 -37.43
C ALA A 165 24.21 -27.48 -38.96
N LEU A 166 23.64 -26.46 -39.61
CA LEU A 166 23.64 -26.32 -41.07
C LEU A 166 25.06 -26.21 -41.64
N GLY A 167 25.96 -25.52 -40.93
CA GLY A 167 27.38 -25.43 -41.28
C GLY A 167 28.08 -26.79 -41.26
N VAL A 168 27.83 -27.61 -40.24
CA VAL A 168 28.36 -28.99 -40.13
C VAL A 168 27.80 -29.89 -41.24
N VAL A 169 26.49 -29.83 -41.51
CA VAL A 169 25.85 -30.57 -42.62
C VAL A 169 26.35 -30.12 -44.00
N ARG A 170 26.72 -28.85 -44.16
CA ARG A 170 27.33 -28.34 -45.39
C ARG A 170 28.81 -28.74 -45.51
N ALA A 171 29.55 -28.78 -44.39
CA ALA A 171 30.94 -29.22 -44.33
C ALA A 171 31.10 -30.71 -44.66
N SER A 172 30.16 -31.56 -44.22
CA SER A 172 30.14 -33.00 -44.58
C SER A 172 29.91 -33.24 -46.07
N ARG A 173 29.36 -32.25 -46.79
CA ARG A 173 29.13 -32.26 -48.26
C ARG A 173 30.18 -31.47 -49.04
N GLY A 174 31.35 -31.22 -48.46
CA GLY A 174 32.48 -30.54 -49.11
C GLY A 174 32.40 -29.01 -49.14
N GLY A 175 31.43 -28.39 -48.46
CA GLY A 175 31.32 -26.94 -48.36
C GLY A 175 32.22 -26.32 -47.28
N GLY A 176 32.44 -25.00 -47.38
CA GLY A 176 33.33 -24.27 -46.49
C GLY A 176 32.91 -24.27 -45.01
N TRP A 177 33.82 -24.73 -44.14
CA TRP A 177 33.69 -24.76 -42.67
C TRP A 177 33.43 -23.39 -42.02
N ALA A 178 33.76 -22.30 -42.72
CA ALA A 178 33.56 -20.93 -42.24
C ALA A 178 32.12 -20.64 -41.80
N ALA A 179 31.10 -21.24 -42.44
CA ALA A 179 29.71 -21.08 -42.03
C ALA A 179 29.41 -21.65 -40.64
N ALA A 180 30.02 -22.79 -40.28
CA ALA A 180 29.88 -23.40 -38.95
C ALA A 180 30.62 -22.59 -37.87
N ALA A 181 31.78 -22.03 -38.20
CA ALA A 181 32.50 -21.13 -37.30
C ALA A 181 31.74 -19.82 -37.05
N LEU A 182 31.18 -19.20 -38.11
CA LEU A 182 30.39 -17.97 -38.02
C LEU A 182 29.11 -18.14 -37.16
N GLY A 183 28.48 -19.30 -37.20
CA GLY A 183 27.34 -19.61 -36.32
C GLY A 183 27.68 -19.58 -34.82
N GLY A 184 28.96 -19.77 -34.45
CA GLY A 184 29.41 -19.70 -33.06
C GLY A 184 29.29 -18.32 -32.40
N ILE A 185 29.27 -17.25 -33.19
CA ILE A 185 29.13 -15.87 -32.68
C ILE A 185 27.75 -15.65 -32.04
N PRO A 186 26.61 -15.81 -32.76
CA PRO A 186 25.29 -15.70 -32.15
C PRO A 186 25.02 -16.77 -31.07
N THR A 187 25.57 -17.98 -31.18
CA THR A 187 25.50 -18.99 -30.11
C THR A 187 26.13 -18.46 -28.82
N GLY A 188 27.36 -17.94 -28.89
CA GLY A 188 28.08 -17.42 -27.73
C GLY A 188 27.42 -16.19 -27.10
N ILE A 189 26.96 -15.25 -27.94
CA ILE A 189 26.22 -14.05 -27.50
C ILE A 189 24.89 -14.45 -26.83
N GLY A 190 24.12 -15.36 -27.43
CA GLY A 190 22.87 -15.83 -26.85
C GLY A 190 23.05 -16.54 -25.52
N ALA A 191 24.07 -17.41 -25.43
CA ALA A 191 24.39 -18.16 -24.21
C ALA A 191 24.82 -17.26 -23.04
N VAL A 192 25.72 -16.30 -23.27
CA VAL A 192 26.19 -15.39 -22.21
C VAL A 192 25.12 -14.39 -21.76
N VAL A 193 24.26 -13.93 -22.68
CA VAL A 193 23.09 -13.10 -22.33
C VAL A 193 22.14 -13.89 -21.43
N LEU A 194 21.79 -15.13 -21.78
CA LEU A 194 20.95 -15.96 -20.92
C LEU A 194 21.60 -16.24 -19.56
N ALA A 195 22.88 -16.63 -19.53
CA ALA A 195 23.60 -16.87 -18.29
C ALA A 195 23.64 -15.64 -17.37
N HIS A 196 23.74 -14.44 -17.93
CA HIS A 196 23.57 -13.18 -17.19
C HIS A 196 22.15 -13.02 -16.65
N GLN A 197 21.10 -13.22 -17.47
CA GLN A 197 19.72 -13.07 -17.01
C GLN A 197 19.36 -14.06 -15.88
N PHE A 198 20.01 -15.23 -15.83
CA PHE A 198 19.91 -16.18 -14.71
C PHE A 198 20.83 -15.85 -13.52
N GLY A 199 21.55 -14.71 -13.54
CA GLY A 199 22.45 -14.28 -12.47
C GLY A 199 23.75 -15.10 -12.33
N LEU A 200 24.07 -15.96 -13.31
CA LEU A 200 25.19 -16.92 -13.24
C LEU A 200 26.54 -16.30 -13.59
N THR A 201 26.58 -15.26 -14.42
CA THR A 201 27.83 -14.61 -14.86
C THR A 201 27.59 -13.17 -15.30
N PRO A 202 28.45 -12.21 -14.94
CA PRO A 202 28.35 -10.85 -15.44
C PRO A 202 28.82 -10.78 -16.90
N ILE A 203 28.18 -9.93 -17.72
CA ILE A 203 28.68 -9.63 -19.06
C ILE A 203 29.88 -8.70 -18.90
N THR A 204 31.05 -9.18 -19.29
CA THR A 204 32.31 -8.42 -19.30
C THR A 204 32.98 -8.58 -20.66
N THR A 205 33.81 -7.62 -21.08
CA THR A 205 34.49 -7.67 -22.38
C THR A 205 35.38 -8.91 -22.52
N GLY A 206 36.06 -9.32 -21.44
CA GLY A 206 36.81 -10.58 -21.41
C GLY A 206 35.93 -11.83 -21.44
N GLY A 207 34.80 -11.82 -20.72
CA GLY A 207 33.81 -12.89 -20.76
C GLY A 207 33.22 -13.09 -22.16
N LEU A 208 32.79 -12.02 -22.84
CA LEU A 208 32.24 -12.08 -24.20
C LEU A 208 33.20 -12.80 -25.17
N ALA A 209 34.50 -12.53 -25.10
CA ALA A 209 35.50 -13.19 -25.94
C ALA A 209 35.59 -14.70 -25.67
N LEU A 210 35.49 -15.14 -24.40
CA LEU A 210 35.49 -16.54 -24.01
C LEU A 210 34.21 -17.26 -24.47
N TRP A 211 33.05 -16.68 -24.18
CA TRP A 211 31.73 -17.24 -24.51
C TRP A 211 31.47 -17.30 -26.02
N ILE A 212 32.06 -16.42 -26.83
CA ILE A 212 32.05 -16.50 -28.30
C ILE A 212 33.12 -17.46 -28.83
N GLY A 213 34.33 -17.44 -28.24
CA GLY A 213 35.47 -18.24 -28.67
C GLY A 213 35.21 -19.75 -28.66
N ALA A 214 34.62 -20.28 -27.58
CA ALA A 214 34.40 -21.72 -27.44
C ALA A 214 33.40 -22.30 -28.48
N PRO A 215 32.21 -21.71 -28.73
CA PRO A 215 31.33 -22.14 -29.81
C PRO A 215 31.94 -21.98 -31.21
N MET A 216 32.70 -20.91 -31.48
CA MET A 216 33.40 -20.76 -32.77
C MET A 216 34.42 -21.88 -32.99
N ALA A 217 35.21 -22.23 -31.96
CA ALA A 217 36.17 -23.33 -32.02
C ALA A 217 35.48 -24.68 -32.24
N ALA A 218 34.40 -24.96 -31.50
CA ALA A 218 33.58 -26.17 -31.70
C ALA A 218 33.03 -26.27 -33.14
N GLY A 219 32.53 -25.16 -33.70
CA GLY A 219 32.08 -25.09 -35.09
C GLY A 219 33.19 -25.34 -36.12
N ALA A 220 34.41 -24.86 -35.86
CA ALA A 220 35.57 -25.08 -36.72
C ALA A 220 36.11 -26.53 -36.66
N ILE A 221 36.05 -27.17 -35.48
CA ILE A 221 36.52 -28.56 -35.25
C ILE A 221 35.57 -29.59 -35.90
N GLY A 222 34.35 -29.20 -36.32
CA GLY A 222 33.36 -30.09 -36.94
C GLY A 222 33.83 -30.93 -38.16
N ARG A 223 34.96 -30.60 -38.81
CA ARG A 223 35.57 -31.47 -39.83
C ARG A 223 36.18 -32.76 -39.27
N THR A 224 36.72 -32.78 -38.05
CA THR A 224 37.38 -33.99 -37.50
C THR A 224 36.36 -34.98 -36.95
N ALA A 225 35.30 -34.51 -36.30
CA ALA A 225 34.22 -35.36 -35.79
C ALA A 225 33.46 -36.10 -36.92
N VAL A 226 33.16 -35.41 -38.03
CA VAL A 226 32.51 -36.04 -39.19
C VAL A 226 33.44 -37.00 -39.93
N ALA A 227 34.75 -36.73 -39.95
CA ALA A 227 35.74 -37.66 -40.52
C ALA A 227 35.93 -38.93 -39.67
N ALA A 228 35.83 -38.83 -38.34
CA ALA A 228 35.97 -39.97 -37.42
C ALA A 228 34.82 -40.99 -37.50
N ILE A 229 33.61 -40.54 -37.91
CA ILE A 229 32.44 -41.41 -38.08
C ILE A 229 32.35 -41.99 -39.51
N GLY A 230 33.07 -41.40 -40.48
CA GLY A 230 33.04 -41.79 -41.90
C GLY A 230 33.96 -42.94 -42.32
N GLY A 231 34.61 -43.64 -41.39
CA GLY A 231 35.70 -44.59 -41.66
C GLY A 231 35.46 -46.02 -41.14
N GLY A 232 34.47 -46.73 -41.68
CA GLY A 232 34.20 -48.13 -41.29
C GLY A 232 32.95 -48.70 -41.96
N GLY A 233 33.05 -49.07 -43.24
CA GLY A 233 31.90 -49.48 -44.03
C GLY A 233 31.60 -50.99 -44.02
N ALA A 234 30.32 -51.33 -44.17
CA ALA A 234 29.86 -52.54 -44.84
C ALA A 234 28.55 -52.23 -45.59
N GLN A 235 28.45 -52.67 -46.84
CA GLN A 235 27.38 -52.28 -47.77
C GLN A 235 26.21 -53.28 -47.75
N ALA A 236 24.98 -52.78 -47.91
CA ALA A 236 23.95 -53.41 -48.75
C ALA A 236 22.94 -52.34 -49.22
N ARG A 237 22.41 -52.49 -50.44
CA ARG A 237 21.54 -51.51 -51.15
C ARG A 237 20.05 -51.87 -51.04
N PRO A 238 19.12 -50.91 -51.25
CA PRO A 238 17.67 -51.13 -51.32
C PRO A 238 17.22 -51.49 -52.75
N PRO A 239 15.92 -51.80 -52.93
CA PRO A 239 14.97 -50.83 -53.51
C PRO A 239 13.58 -50.88 -52.82
N ASP A 240 12.53 -50.14 -53.20
CA ASP A 240 12.30 -48.78 -53.71
C ASP A 240 10.76 -48.54 -53.62
N MET A 241 10.26 -47.36 -54.00
CA MET A 241 8.83 -46.97 -54.10
C MET A 241 8.05 -47.92 -55.06
N ASP A 242 6.71 -47.96 -55.14
CA ASP A 242 5.71 -46.87 -55.04
C ASP A 242 4.25 -47.45 -54.98
N ARG A 243 3.25 -46.56 -54.81
CA ARG A 243 1.83 -46.69 -55.23
C ARG A 243 0.88 -47.72 -54.61
N SER A 244 0.13 -47.23 -53.61
CA SER A 244 -1.29 -46.85 -53.71
C SER A 244 -2.37 -47.77 -54.35
N ILE A 245 -3.50 -47.87 -53.63
CA ILE A 245 -4.90 -48.17 -54.05
C ILE A 245 -5.41 -49.62 -53.90
N GLU A 246 -6.33 -49.74 -52.93
CA GLU A 246 -7.52 -50.63 -52.80
C GLU A 246 -7.45 -52.15 -53.07
N SER A 247 -7.68 -52.91 -51.99
CA SER A 247 -8.75 -53.92 -51.95
C SER A 247 -9.26 -54.13 -50.51
N SER A 248 -10.54 -54.48 -50.39
CA SER A 248 -11.25 -54.90 -49.16
C SER A 248 -10.90 -56.36 -48.77
N GLU A 249 -11.22 -56.92 -47.60
CA GLU A 249 -12.33 -56.73 -46.64
C GLU A 249 -11.95 -57.08 -45.18
N GLY A 250 -12.70 -56.56 -44.20
CA GLY A 250 -12.91 -57.13 -42.84
C GLY A 250 -11.76 -57.04 -41.81
N GLY A 251 -11.99 -56.70 -40.53
CA GLY A 251 -13.21 -56.25 -39.83
C GLY A 251 -12.97 -56.09 -38.31
N GLU A 252 -13.86 -55.33 -37.62
CA GLU A 252 -14.03 -55.22 -36.15
C GLU A 252 -12.84 -54.62 -35.33
N GLY A 253 -13.01 -53.91 -34.20
CA GLY A 253 -14.17 -53.36 -33.47
C GLY A 253 -13.63 -52.29 -32.48
N TRP A 254 -13.74 -50.98 -32.76
CA TRP A 254 -14.81 -50.03 -32.39
C TRP A 254 -14.70 -49.36 -31.01
N ALA A 255 -14.81 -48.02 -31.04
CA ALA A 255 -14.28 -47.07 -30.08
C ALA A 255 -15.34 -46.39 -29.17
N ARG A 256 -14.86 -45.95 -27.99
CA ARG A 256 -15.02 -44.62 -27.33
C ARG A 256 -16.41 -43.93 -27.22
N ALA A 257 -16.74 -43.54 -25.97
CA ALA A 257 -17.50 -42.39 -25.39
C ALA A 257 -18.38 -41.48 -26.30
N GLU A 258 -19.46 -40.82 -25.84
CA GLU A 258 -19.84 -40.28 -24.52
C GLU A 258 -21.37 -39.89 -24.51
N PRO A 259 -21.87 -38.96 -23.66
CA PRO A 259 -22.36 -39.02 -22.26
C PRO A 259 -23.84 -39.57 -22.22
N PRO A 260 -24.90 -39.11 -21.48
CA PRO A 260 -25.06 -38.15 -20.35
C PRO A 260 -26.10 -38.53 -19.23
N SER A 261 -26.42 -37.53 -18.38
CA SER A 261 -27.70 -37.26 -17.67
C SER A 261 -28.09 -37.87 -16.30
N ARG A 262 -28.77 -36.99 -15.55
CA ARG A 262 -29.42 -37.02 -14.22
C ARG A 262 -30.48 -38.12 -13.99
N GLU A 263 -30.78 -38.30 -12.69
CA GLU A 263 -32.09 -38.71 -12.08
C GLU A 263 -32.70 -40.05 -12.54
N GLY A 264 -33.21 -40.94 -11.68
CA GLY A 264 -33.34 -40.97 -10.22
C GLY A 264 -34.15 -42.21 -9.78
N GLU A 265 -34.50 -42.26 -8.50
CA GLU A 265 -35.63 -43.03 -7.92
C GLU A 265 -35.53 -44.56 -7.60
N LEU A 266 -35.46 -44.82 -6.29
CA LEU A 266 -36.08 -45.86 -5.44
C LEU A 266 -35.96 -47.40 -5.69
N ALA A 267 -35.48 -48.06 -4.61
CA ALA A 267 -36.08 -49.22 -3.91
C ALA A 267 -36.12 -50.59 -4.63
N THR A 268 -36.00 -51.78 -4.01
CA THR A 268 -35.91 -52.31 -2.62
C THR A 268 -34.84 -53.46 -2.62
N ALA A 269 -34.46 -54.22 -1.59
CA ALA A 269 -35.05 -54.56 -0.28
C ALA A 269 -34.01 -55.07 0.75
N ASN A 270 -34.47 -55.14 2.01
CA ASN A 270 -33.98 -55.84 3.21
C ASN A 270 -33.09 -57.10 3.03
N GLY A 271 -32.23 -57.47 3.98
CA GLY A 271 -31.95 -56.84 5.30
C GLY A 271 -31.23 -57.78 6.29
N GLY A 272 -31.12 -57.34 7.54
CA GLY A 272 -30.43 -58.01 8.67
C GLY A 272 -29.20 -57.22 9.15
N GLY A 273 -28.97 -56.98 10.45
CA GLY A 273 -29.70 -57.40 11.64
C GLY A 273 -28.75 -57.62 12.82
N GLY A 274 -28.42 -56.55 13.57
CA GLY A 274 -27.51 -56.59 14.73
C GLY A 274 -27.67 -55.35 15.63
N PRO A 275 -27.49 -55.46 16.97
CA PRO A 275 -28.00 -54.48 17.93
C PRO A 275 -27.02 -53.33 18.27
N PRO A 276 -27.50 -52.17 18.78
CA PRO A 276 -26.68 -51.04 19.19
C PRO A 276 -26.17 -51.16 20.65
N PRO A 277 -25.00 -50.57 20.99
CA PRO A 277 -24.56 -50.40 22.37
C PRO A 277 -25.27 -49.21 23.05
N ALA A 278 -25.26 -49.22 24.40
CA ALA A 278 -26.16 -48.43 25.24
C ALA A 278 -25.66 -47.01 25.61
N ALA A 279 -26.62 -46.17 26.03
CA ALA A 279 -26.36 -44.87 26.65
C ALA A 279 -25.88 -45.00 28.11
N PRO A 280 -25.06 -44.07 28.63
CA PRO A 280 -24.65 -44.05 30.03
C PRO A 280 -25.74 -43.46 30.94
N THR A 281 -25.99 -44.15 32.07
CA THR A 281 -26.91 -43.74 33.14
C THR A 281 -26.28 -42.72 34.09
N ALA A 282 -27.14 -41.94 34.75
CA ALA A 282 -26.76 -40.91 35.72
C ALA A 282 -26.61 -41.42 37.16
N ALA A 283 -25.96 -40.57 37.97
CA ALA A 283 -26.11 -40.37 39.44
C ALA A 283 -25.00 -40.89 40.38
N ALA A 284 -24.18 -39.95 40.86
CA ALA A 284 -23.74 -39.85 42.25
C ALA A 284 -23.36 -38.38 42.57
N SER A 285 -24.06 -37.74 43.51
CA SER A 285 -23.90 -36.31 43.81
C SER A 285 -22.76 -36.05 44.79
N ALA A 286 -21.82 -35.17 44.42
CA ALA A 286 -20.87 -34.53 45.34
C ALA A 286 -21.37 -33.11 45.71
N PRO A 287 -21.04 -32.58 46.90
CA PRO A 287 -21.69 -31.38 47.42
C PRO A 287 -21.28 -30.10 46.67
N PRO A 288 -22.18 -29.09 46.57
CA PRO A 288 -21.84 -27.83 45.95
C PRO A 288 -20.76 -27.09 46.76
N PRO A 289 -19.82 -26.38 46.10
CA PRO A 289 -18.98 -25.41 46.80
C PRO A 289 -19.86 -24.35 47.45
N ALA A 290 -19.40 -23.82 48.59
CA ALA A 290 -20.21 -22.99 49.46
C ALA A 290 -20.86 -21.81 48.72
N SER A 291 -22.18 -21.72 48.83
CA SER A 291 -22.90 -20.48 48.55
C SER A 291 -22.47 -19.44 49.58
N PHE A 292 -21.50 -18.60 49.20
CA PHE A 292 -21.45 -17.25 49.74
C PHE A 292 -22.82 -16.65 49.50
N GLY A 293 -23.47 -16.25 50.60
CA GLY A 293 -24.88 -15.90 50.56
C GLY A 293 -25.14 -14.85 49.51
N ALA A 294 -26.26 -15.00 48.78
CA ALA A 294 -26.81 -13.90 48.01
C ALA A 294 -27.14 -12.77 48.98
N ALA A 295 -26.17 -11.87 49.17
CA ALA A 295 -26.47 -10.52 49.58
C ALA A 295 -27.52 -10.02 48.58
N SER A 296 -28.66 -9.56 49.10
CA SER A 296 -29.53 -8.69 48.31
C SER A 296 -28.66 -7.60 47.69
N PRO A 297 -28.93 -7.12 46.46
CA PRO A 297 -28.11 -6.09 45.84
C PRO A 297 -28.12 -4.84 46.74
N THR A 298 -27.06 -4.71 47.54
CA THR A 298 -26.75 -3.51 48.31
C THR A 298 -26.59 -2.43 47.27
N GLY A 299 -27.43 -1.39 47.35
CA GLY A 299 -27.71 -0.47 46.26
C GLY A 299 -26.45 -0.14 45.46
N GLU A 300 -26.50 -0.41 44.16
CA GLU A 300 -25.36 -0.23 43.26
C GLU A 300 -24.80 1.17 43.47
N ASP A 301 -23.49 1.28 43.72
CA ASP A 301 -22.87 2.54 44.12
C ASP A 301 -22.98 3.55 42.97
N THR A 302 -23.96 4.45 43.08
CA THR A 302 -24.26 5.43 42.03
C THR A 302 -23.27 6.60 42.00
N ARG A 303 -22.23 6.59 42.86
CA ARG A 303 -21.17 7.60 42.82
C ARG A 303 -20.40 7.46 41.50
N ASP A 304 -20.12 8.60 40.90
CA ASP A 304 -19.48 8.65 39.60
C ASP A 304 -17.95 8.49 39.73
N PRO A 305 -17.30 7.49 39.11
CA PRO A 305 -15.85 7.43 39.03
C PRO A 305 -15.27 8.64 38.27
N PRO A 306 -13.95 8.89 38.36
CA PRO A 306 -13.28 9.92 37.57
C PRO A 306 -13.62 9.82 36.09
N ARG A 307 -13.92 10.96 35.46
CA ARG A 307 -14.19 11.02 34.01
C ARG A 307 -12.93 10.94 33.16
N SER A 308 -11.80 11.32 33.76
CA SER A 308 -10.47 11.38 33.19
C SER A 308 -9.54 10.41 33.90
N ALA A 309 -8.75 9.65 33.15
CA ALA A 309 -7.70 8.77 33.65
C ALA A 309 -6.57 8.67 32.61
N TYR A 310 -5.43 8.08 32.98
CA TYR A 310 -4.37 7.74 32.04
C TYR A 310 -4.39 6.25 31.73
N ALA A 311 -3.93 5.88 30.53
CA ALA A 311 -3.65 4.49 30.22
C ALA A 311 -2.55 3.93 31.13
N ARG A 312 -2.71 2.69 31.56
CA ARG A 312 -1.69 1.91 32.26
C ARG A 312 -1.21 0.78 31.35
N LEU A 313 0.10 0.68 31.17
CA LEU A 313 0.75 -0.30 30.31
C LEU A 313 2.17 -0.56 30.85
N ASP A 314 2.23 -1.23 32.00
CA ASP A 314 3.47 -1.45 32.75
C ASP A 314 4.14 -2.75 32.28
N ALA A 315 5.40 -2.65 31.87
CA ALA A 315 6.29 -3.78 31.63
C ALA A 315 7.75 -3.32 31.79
N ASP A 316 8.70 -4.24 31.84
CA ASP A 316 10.12 -3.91 31.81
C ASP A 316 10.50 -3.21 30.48
N ASP A 317 11.43 -2.25 30.54
CA ASP A 317 11.91 -1.52 29.35
C ASP A 317 12.71 -2.43 28.38
N THR A 318 13.20 -3.57 28.88
CA THR A 318 13.96 -4.57 28.13
C THR A 318 13.46 -5.96 28.48
N VAL A 319 13.11 -6.74 27.45
CA VAL A 319 12.58 -8.11 27.56
C VAL A 319 13.41 -9.06 26.69
N VAL A 320 13.54 -10.32 27.09
CA VAL A 320 14.42 -11.29 26.40
C VAL A 320 13.60 -12.18 25.46
N GLY A 321 14.05 -12.32 24.21
CA GLY A 321 13.45 -13.20 23.20
C GLY A 321 13.26 -14.62 23.72
N GLY A 322 12.02 -15.10 23.72
CA GLY A 322 11.65 -16.43 24.24
C GLY A 322 11.52 -16.55 25.77
N GLU A 323 11.76 -15.49 26.55
CA GLU A 323 11.43 -15.46 27.98
C GLU A 323 10.10 -14.73 28.21
N GLU A 324 9.20 -15.34 28.98
CA GLU A 324 7.90 -14.77 29.33
C GLU A 324 8.05 -13.59 30.32
N PHE A 325 7.31 -12.51 30.11
CA PHE A 325 7.19 -11.37 31.04
C PHE A 325 5.72 -10.97 31.24
N ALA A 326 5.44 -10.26 32.33
CA ALA A 326 4.11 -9.73 32.62
C ALA A 326 3.95 -8.30 32.08
N LEU A 327 2.78 -8.03 31.49
CA LEU A 327 2.31 -6.72 31.04
C LEU A 327 1.04 -6.38 31.84
N THR A 328 1.11 -5.36 32.71
CA THR A 328 -0.07 -4.85 33.43
C THR A 328 -0.78 -3.80 32.58
N THR A 329 -2.01 -4.07 32.15
CA THR A 329 -2.84 -3.12 31.39
C THR A 329 -4.07 -2.67 32.18
N GLY A 330 -4.48 -1.40 32.05
CA GLY A 330 -5.56 -0.83 32.86
C GLY A 330 -5.63 0.69 32.80
N LEU A 331 -6.17 1.30 33.87
CA LEU A 331 -6.14 2.75 34.07
C LEU A 331 -5.19 3.17 35.19
N SER A 332 -4.81 4.44 35.20
CA SER A 332 -3.93 5.08 36.18
C SER A 332 -4.42 6.51 36.52
N PRO A 333 -4.26 7.00 37.77
CA PRO A 333 -4.56 8.39 38.13
C PRO A 333 -3.58 9.41 37.54
N THR A 334 -2.40 8.97 37.10
CA THR A 334 -1.30 9.82 36.63
C THR A 334 -0.63 9.20 35.40
N PRO A 335 0.07 9.97 34.55
CA PRO A 335 0.82 9.41 33.42
C PRO A 335 1.75 8.29 33.87
N THR A 336 1.66 7.12 33.22
CA THR A 336 2.53 5.98 33.52
C THR A 336 3.92 6.21 32.90
N PRO A 337 5.02 6.01 33.64
CA PRO A 337 6.38 6.11 33.10
C PRO A 337 6.62 5.12 31.96
N GLY A 338 7.12 5.62 30.83
CA GLY A 338 7.35 4.81 29.64
C GLY A 338 6.04 4.32 28.99
N VAL A 339 4.99 5.14 29.01
CA VAL A 339 3.77 4.94 28.22
C VAL A 339 3.41 6.24 27.51
N ALA A 340 3.32 6.20 26.18
CA ALA A 340 2.87 7.29 25.35
C ALA A 340 1.34 7.24 25.18
N GLY A 341 0.65 8.29 25.62
CA GLY A 341 -0.79 8.49 25.40
C GLY A 341 -1.32 9.68 26.22
N PRO A 342 -2.40 10.34 25.77
CA PRO A 342 -3.03 11.44 26.48
C PRO A 342 -3.81 10.95 27.71
N ALA A 343 -4.37 11.89 28.46
CA ALA A 343 -5.49 11.56 29.34
C ALA A 343 -6.68 11.05 28.50
N ILE A 344 -7.24 9.93 28.92
CA ILE A 344 -8.43 9.31 28.38
C ILE A 344 -9.65 9.94 29.06
N GLU A 345 -10.51 10.57 28.27
CA GLU A 345 -11.81 11.07 28.72
C GLU A 345 -12.92 10.11 28.28
N ARG A 346 -13.75 9.63 29.23
CA ARG A 346 -14.89 8.77 28.89
C ARG A 346 -16.06 9.58 28.27
N PRO A 347 -16.95 8.96 27.47
CA PRO A 347 -17.98 9.68 26.72
C PRO A 347 -18.99 10.38 27.63
N ALA A 348 -19.66 11.41 27.12
CA ALA A 348 -20.67 12.16 27.89
C ALA A 348 -21.87 11.29 28.32
N SER A 349 -22.22 10.27 27.52
CA SER A 349 -23.23 9.25 27.84
C SER A 349 -22.91 8.45 29.09
N SER A 350 -21.62 8.22 29.35
CA SER A 350 -21.18 7.38 30.45
C SER A 350 -21.28 8.12 31.78
N VAL A 351 -22.16 7.64 32.66
CA VAL A 351 -22.50 8.21 33.98
C VAL A 351 -22.60 7.09 35.01
N GLY A 352 -21.90 7.23 36.14
CA GLY A 352 -21.82 6.19 37.15
C GLY A 352 -20.79 5.11 36.79
N PRO A 353 -20.84 3.94 37.46
CA PRO A 353 -19.90 2.86 37.21
C PRO A 353 -20.06 2.28 35.79
N TYR A 354 -18.95 2.09 35.08
CA TYR A 354 -18.92 1.70 33.66
C TYR A 354 -18.04 0.47 33.42
N THR A 355 -18.12 -0.12 32.22
CA THR A 355 -17.24 -1.21 31.78
C THR A 355 -16.23 -0.66 30.79
N LEU A 356 -14.95 -0.86 31.09
CA LEU A 356 -13.82 -0.50 30.25
C LEU A 356 -13.39 -1.72 29.42
N GLY A 357 -13.55 -1.63 28.11
CA GLY A 357 -12.89 -2.52 27.16
C GLY A 357 -11.41 -2.16 27.01
N ILE A 358 -10.54 -3.16 26.98
CA ILE A 358 -9.11 -3.04 26.66
C ILE A 358 -8.77 -4.10 25.62
N GLN A 359 -8.30 -3.70 24.45
CA GLN A 359 -7.69 -4.57 23.45
C GLN A 359 -6.19 -4.32 23.44
N VAL A 360 -5.39 -5.35 23.73
CA VAL A 360 -3.94 -5.32 23.58
C VAL A 360 -3.55 -5.76 22.16
N VAL A 361 -2.58 -5.08 21.57
CA VAL A 361 -1.96 -5.41 20.28
C VAL A 361 -0.44 -5.37 20.44
N ALA A 362 0.22 -6.52 20.30
CA ALA A 362 1.67 -6.66 20.45
C ALA A 362 2.21 -7.56 19.32
N ASP A 363 2.75 -6.96 18.27
CA ASP A 363 3.28 -7.69 17.11
C ASP A 363 4.66 -8.31 17.40
N GLY A 364 4.86 -9.56 16.97
CA GLY A 364 6.04 -10.35 17.35
C GLY A 364 6.05 -10.76 18.83
N PHE A 365 4.88 -10.90 19.45
CA PHE A 365 4.69 -11.48 20.79
C PHE A 365 3.63 -12.57 20.75
N THR A 366 3.83 -13.59 21.57
CA THR A 366 2.84 -14.66 21.82
C THR A 366 2.26 -14.50 23.21
N LEU A 367 0.94 -14.62 23.33
CA LEU A 367 0.23 -14.58 24.61
C LEU A 367 0.22 -15.97 25.26
N ARG A 368 0.31 -16.03 26.60
CA ARG A 368 0.21 -17.29 27.34
C ARG A 368 -1.10 -18.01 27.03
N ALA A 369 -1.01 -19.31 26.77
CA ALA A 369 -2.17 -20.16 26.49
C ALA A 369 -3.23 -20.09 27.61
N GLY A 370 -4.45 -19.71 27.25
CA GLY A 370 -5.59 -19.56 28.17
C GLY A 370 -5.83 -18.13 28.67
N GLU A 371 -4.91 -17.21 28.40
CA GLU A 371 -5.16 -15.76 28.52
C GLU A 371 -5.78 -15.22 27.22
N THR A 372 -6.27 -13.98 27.25
CA THR A 372 -6.95 -13.30 26.14
C THR A 372 -6.34 -11.93 25.90
N TRP A 373 -6.37 -11.44 24.65
CA TRP A 373 -5.91 -10.11 24.28
C TRP A 373 -6.93 -9.01 24.59
N THR A 374 -8.19 -9.39 24.86
CA THR A 374 -9.32 -8.49 25.12
C THR A 374 -9.83 -8.63 26.55
N HIS A 375 -9.91 -7.54 27.28
CA HIS A 375 -10.40 -7.51 28.67
C HIS A 375 -11.57 -6.53 28.84
N GLU A 376 -12.49 -6.89 29.73
CA GLU A 376 -13.54 -5.98 30.22
C GLU A 376 -13.36 -5.79 31.74
N LEU A 377 -13.03 -4.56 32.14
CA LEU A 377 -12.79 -4.20 33.54
C LEU A 377 -13.92 -3.29 34.06
N ARG A 378 -14.51 -3.62 35.22
CA ARG A 378 -15.52 -2.77 35.86
C ARG A 378 -14.84 -1.61 36.56
N VAL A 379 -15.17 -0.38 36.18
CA VAL A 379 -14.69 0.86 36.82
C VAL A 379 -15.80 1.38 37.74
N THR A 380 -15.48 1.61 39.01
CA THR A 380 -16.41 2.13 40.03
C THR A 380 -15.78 3.28 40.82
N TYR A 381 -16.56 4.02 41.61
CA TYR A 381 -15.99 5.05 42.49
C TYR A 381 -14.96 4.50 43.49
N GLU A 382 -15.14 3.27 43.99
CA GLU A 382 -14.21 2.63 44.92
C GLU A 382 -13.03 1.94 44.23
N HIS A 383 -13.20 1.55 42.96
CA HIS A 383 -12.18 0.98 42.09
C HIS A 383 -12.07 1.76 40.77
N PRO A 384 -11.58 3.02 40.80
CA PRO A 384 -11.55 3.91 39.64
C PRO A 384 -10.43 3.59 38.64
N TYR A 385 -9.43 2.81 39.05
CA TYR A 385 -8.24 2.49 38.25
C TYR A 385 -7.99 0.97 38.24
N PRO A 386 -8.89 0.16 37.66
CA PRO A 386 -8.68 -1.28 37.56
C PRO A 386 -7.55 -1.59 36.56
N ALA A 387 -6.89 -2.72 36.78
CA ALA A 387 -5.86 -3.25 35.89
C ALA A 387 -5.86 -4.78 35.94
N VAL A 388 -5.26 -5.40 34.92
CA VAL A 388 -5.09 -6.84 34.77
C VAL A 388 -3.69 -7.14 34.23
N ASP A 389 -3.10 -8.25 34.68
CA ASP A 389 -1.82 -8.73 34.17
C ASP A 389 -2.05 -9.78 33.09
N ILE A 390 -1.38 -9.62 31.94
CA ILE A 390 -1.23 -10.67 30.92
C ILE A 390 0.24 -11.00 30.70
N HIS A 391 0.50 -12.18 30.16
CA HIS A 391 1.85 -12.73 30.06
C HIS A 391 2.23 -12.95 28.60
N LEU A 392 3.24 -12.21 28.17
CA LEU A 392 3.71 -12.18 26.79
C LEU A 392 5.10 -12.82 26.70
N THR A 393 5.30 -13.63 25.67
CA THR A 393 6.62 -14.14 25.27
C THR A 393 6.99 -13.52 23.92
N PRO A 394 8.02 -12.64 23.86
CA PRO A 394 8.46 -12.04 22.61
C PRO A 394 9.14 -13.08 21.72
N GLU A 395 8.88 -13.02 20.42
CA GLU A 395 9.66 -13.78 19.44
C GLU A 395 11.12 -13.33 19.45
N ALA A 396 12.06 -14.25 19.22
CA ALA A 396 13.48 -13.89 19.18
C ALA A 396 13.75 -12.80 18.11
N PRO A 397 14.55 -11.77 18.41
CA PRO A 397 14.89 -10.74 17.42
C PRO A 397 15.82 -11.33 16.35
N ALA A 398 15.68 -10.86 15.11
CA ALA A 398 16.56 -11.21 14.00
C ALA A 398 17.95 -10.55 14.14
N THR A 399 18.04 -9.46 14.91
CA THR A 399 19.30 -8.81 15.30
C THR A 399 19.57 -8.96 16.81
N ARG A 400 20.64 -8.35 17.34
CA ARG A 400 20.93 -8.38 18.78
C ARG A 400 19.81 -7.77 19.64
N MET A 401 19.09 -6.78 19.11
CA MET A 401 18.06 -6.02 19.81
C MET A 401 17.11 -5.36 18.80
N GLU A 402 15.81 -5.51 19.01
CA GLU A 402 14.75 -4.83 18.25
C GLU A 402 13.83 -4.05 19.19
N TRP A 403 13.40 -2.86 18.76
CA TRP A 403 12.35 -2.12 19.46
C TRP A 403 10.99 -2.62 18.96
N ARG A 404 10.13 -3.12 19.85
CA ARG A 404 8.76 -3.52 19.48
C ARG A 404 7.71 -2.78 20.31
N PRO A 405 6.62 -2.31 19.68
CA PRO A 405 5.53 -1.65 20.40
C PRO A 405 4.57 -2.67 21.02
N LEU A 406 4.21 -2.40 22.27
CA LEU A 406 3.03 -2.91 22.94
C LEU A 406 1.97 -1.80 22.87
N ARG A 407 0.80 -2.06 22.29
CA ARG A 407 -0.30 -1.08 22.21
C ARG A 407 -1.49 -1.57 23.01
N ALA A 408 -2.19 -0.64 23.66
CA ALA A 408 -3.48 -0.89 24.31
C ALA A 408 -4.50 0.12 23.81
N ILE A 409 -5.69 -0.39 23.46
CA ILE A 409 -6.80 0.35 22.88
C ILE A 409 -7.95 0.27 23.87
N TYR A 410 -8.46 1.42 24.31
CA TYR A 410 -9.45 1.53 25.37
C TYR A 410 -10.80 1.91 24.81
N SER A 411 -11.87 1.22 25.22
CA SER A 411 -13.24 1.55 24.82
C SER A 411 -14.24 1.54 25.99
N VAL A 412 -15.31 2.31 25.82
CA VAL A 412 -16.48 2.37 26.72
C VAL A 412 -17.71 2.47 25.84
N GLU A 413 -18.75 1.67 26.13
CA GLU A 413 -20.02 1.67 25.40
C GLU A 413 -19.85 1.44 23.87
N GLY A 414 -18.84 0.66 23.46
CA GLY A 414 -18.51 0.39 22.05
C GLY A 414 -17.81 1.56 21.33
N GLN A 415 -17.50 2.65 22.03
CA GLN A 415 -16.71 3.77 21.52
C GLN A 415 -15.26 3.62 21.94
N THR A 416 -14.31 3.73 21.01
CA THR A 416 -12.90 3.83 21.39
C THR A 416 -12.62 5.22 21.99
N ILE A 417 -12.04 5.26 23.20
CA ILE A 417 -11.87 6.50 23.99
C ILE A 417 -10.40 6.91 24.16
N GLY A 418 -9.47 6.00 23.90
CA GLY A 418 -8.05 6.30 23.90
C GLY A 418 -7.21 5.14 23.39
N MET A 419 -5.96 5.43 23.04
CA MET A 419 -4.94 4.46 22.68
C MET A 419 -3.64 4.84 23.38
N ALA A 420 -2.87 3.85 23.79
CA ALA A 420 -1.56 4.05 24.38
C ALA A 420 -0.54 3.04 23.84
N GLU A 421 0.72 3.43 23.86
CA GLU A 421 1.85 2.63 23.38
C GLU A 421 2.97 2.62 24.42
N ARG A 422 3.57 1.44 24.63
CA ARG A 422 4.87 1.27 25.29
C ARG A 422 5.81 0.63 24.28
N ILE A 423 7.00 1.18 24.07
CA ILE A 423 8.02 0.54 23.24
C ILE A 423 9.03 -0.15 24.17
N VAL A 424 9.23 -1.46 23.98
CA VAL A 424 10.20 -2.27 24.74
C VAL A 424 11.36 -2.72 23.84
N ALA A 425 12.55 -2.86 24.44
CA ALA A 425 13.69 -3.47 23.76
C ALA A 425 13.62 -5.00 23.88
N VAL A 426 13.34 -5.69 22.78
CA VAL A 426 13.44 -7.14 22.68
C VAL A 426 14.88 -7.52 22.38
N VAL A 427 15.58 -8.17 23.31
CA VAL A 427 16.98 -8.58 23.16
C VAL A 427 17.13 -10.07 22.90
N ALA A 428 18.20 -10.46 22.19
CA ALA A 428 18.48 -11.87 21.89
C ALA A 428 18.83 -12.70 23.14
N ASP A 429 19.44 -12.10 24.17
CA ASP A 429 19.81 -12.76 25.42
C ASP A 429 19.98 -11.75 26.58
N ARG A 430 20.08 -12.26 27.81
CA ARG A 430 20.27 -11.45 29.03
C ARG A 430 21.57 -10.66 29.08
N ALA A 431 22.62 -11.04 28.34
CA ALA A 431 23.86 -10.25 28.28
C ALA A 431 23.71 -9.07 27.32
N ALA A 432 22.90 -9.21 26.27
CA ALA A 432 22.54 -8.13 25.37
C ALA A 432 21.67 -7.04 26.03
N ALA A 433 20.95 -7.35 27.12
CA ALA A 433 20.20 -6.38 27.93
C ALA A 433 21.07 -5.33 28.65
N THR A 434 22.35 -5.63 28.87
CA THR A 434 23.28 -4.72 29.56
C THR A 434 23.47 -3.44 28.75
N ASP A 435 23.40 -2.28 29.43
CA ASP A 435 23.61 -0.93 28.89
C ASP A 435 22.55 -0.40 27.88
N ILE A 436 21.37 -1.05 27.78
CA ILE A 436 20.24 -0.47 27.02
C ILE A 436 19.58 0.63 27.86
N ALA A 437 19.73 1.87 27.41
CA ALA A 437 18.94 2.98 27.93
C ALA A 437 17.48 2.84 27.47
N PRO A 438 16.47 3.04 28.36
CA PRO A 438 15.08 3.12 27.95
C PRO A 438 14.91 4.16 26.86
N ARG A 439 14.23 3.78 25.76
CA ARG A 439 13.92 4.72 24.69
C ARG A 439 12.95 5.77 25.24
N GLU A 440 13.33 7.03 25.18
CA GLU A 440 12.39 8.13 25.43
C GLU A 440 11.23 7.98 24.45
N GLN A 441 10.03 7.72 25.00
CA GLN A 441 8.86 7.48 24.19
C GLN A 441 8.29 8.82 23.76
N ASP A 442 8.25 9.04 22.44
CA ASP A 442 7.56 10.18 21.86
C ASP A 442 6.12 10.21 22.39
N ALA A 443 5.69 11.31 22.99
CA ALA A 443 4.28 11.60 23.27
C ALA A 443 3.43 11.78 21.98
N GLY A 444 3.92 11.27 20.84
CA GLY A 444 3.32 11.39 19.52
C GLY A 444 2.09 10.51 19.27
N THR A 445 1.69 9.71 20.27
CA THR A 445 0.45 8.93 20.31
C THR A 445 -0.67 9.71 21.02
N ASP A 446 -0.69 11.03 20.87
CA ASP A 446 -1.87 11.88 21.14
C ASP A 446 -2.99 11.58 20.11
N ILE A 447 -3.55 10.38 20.22
CA ILE A 447 -4.72 9.93 19.49
C ILE A 447 -5.93 10.31 20.33
N ALA A 448 -6.42 11.53 20.16
CA ALA A 448 -7.73 11.89 20.67
C ALA A 448 -8.80 11.40 19.67
N ILE A 449 -9.64 10.48 20.14
CA ILE A 449 -10.62 9.75 19.31
C ILE A 449 -11.97 10.46 19.41
N PRO A 450 -12.71 10.63 18.30
CA PRO A 450 -14.08 11.12 18.40
C PRO A 450 -14.94 10.19 19.24
N THR A 451 -15.37 10.71 20.39
CA THR A 451 -16.55 10.21 21.08
C THR A 451 -17.75 11.03 20.64
N ALA A 452 -18.89 10.36 20.53
CA ALA A 452 -20.16 10.96 20.15
C ALA A 452 -21.25 10.54 21.14
N GLU A 453 -22.43 11.14 21.01
CA GLU A 453 -23.61 10.73 21.77
C GLU A 453 -24.06 9.30 21.42
N THR A 454 -23.80 8.88 20.17
CA THR A 454 -24.08 7.52 19.67
C THR A 454 -22.81 6.91 19.09
N ALA A 455 -22.46 5.72 19.55
CA ALA A 455 -21.34 4.94 19.00
C ALA A 455 -21.58 4.54 17.52
N PRO A 456 -20.54 4.50 16.68
CA PRO A 456 -20.62 3.86 15.37
C PRO A 456 -21.03 2.39 15.50
N ASP A 457 -21.81 1.86 14.54
CA ASP A 457 -22.22 0.46 14.55
C ASP A 457 -21.04 -0.50 14.37
N LEU A 458 -20.01 -0.06 13.62
CA LEU A 458 -18.73 -0.73 13.47
C LEU A 458 -17.59 0.28 13.52
N THR A 459 -16.63 0.07 14.42
CA THR A 459 -15.33 0.76 14.40
C THR A 459 -14.26 -0.21 13.93
N VAL A 460 -13.49 0.18 12.91
CA VAL A 460 -12.36 -0.58 12.36
C VAL A 460 -11.08 0.18 12.65
N ARG A 461 -10.09 -0.47 13.25
CA ARG A 461 -8.78 0.11 13.55
C ARG A 461 -7.69 -0.59 12.73
N ILE A 462 -6.91 0.20 11.99
CA ILE A 462 -5.91 -0.28 11.03
C ILE A 462 -4.55 0.31 11.42
N GLU A 463 -3.63 -0.56 11.80
CA GLU A 463 -2.32 -0.21 12.34
C GLU A 463 -1.20 -0.71 11.40
N LEU A 464 -0.15 0.09 11.22
CA LEU A 464 1.05 -0.34 10.50
C LEU A 464 1.96 -1.14 11.45
N THR A 465 2.50 -2.28 10.98
CA THR A 465 3.59 -2.99 11.68
C THR A 465 4.93 -2.35 11.41
N ASP A 466 5.15 -1.90 10.17
CA ASP A 466 6.35 -1.21 9.69
C ASP A 466 5.96 -0.22 8.57
N GLU A 467 6.55 0.98 8.59
CA GLU A 467 6.32 2.03 7.59
C GLU A 467 6.92 1.69 6.20
N SER A 468 7.81 0.70 6.10
CA SER A 468 8.37 0.21 4.83
C SER A 468 7.68 -1.02 4.24
N SER A 469 6.60 -1.51 4.85
CA SER A 469 5.89 -2.74 4.47
C SER A 469 4.43 -2.49 4.04
N GLY A 470 3.84 -3.48 3.35
CA GLY A 470 2.39 -3.57 3.11
C GLY A 470 1.60 -4.21 4.26
N ARG A 471 2.25 -4.54 5.38
CA ARG A 471 1.65 -5.33 6.46
C ARG A 471 0.86 -4.47 7.45
N LEU A 472 -0.41 -4.84 7.61
CA LEU A 472 -1.42 -4.14 8.41
C LEU A 472 -1.97 -5.05 9.51
N LEU A 473 -2.29 -4.45 10.67
CA LEU A 473 -3.01 -5.10 11.77
C LEU A 473 -4.39 -4.49 11.95
N TRP A 474 -5.40 -5.35 12.04
CA TRP A 474 -6.80 -4.97 12.12
C TRP A 474 -7.38 -5.36 13.48
N THR A 475 -8.07 -4.43 14.14
CA THR A 475 -8.94 -4.72 15.30
C THR A 475 -10.29 -4.03 15.13
N PHE A 476 -11.31 -4.54 15.81
CA PHE A 476 -12.69 -4.12 15.63
C PHE A 476 -13.34 -3.75 16.97
N ASP A 477 -14.38 -2.92 16.94
CA ASP A 477 -15.26 -2.67 18.09
C ASP A 477 -16.68 -2.34 17.61
N SER A 478 -17.66 -2.62 18.46
CA SER A 478 -19.08 -2.38 18.16
C SER A 478 -19.88 -2.28 19.47
N PRO A 479 -20.88 -1.37 19.54
CA PRO A 479 -21.85 -1.36 20.64
C PRO A 479 -22.81 -2.55 20.61
N HIS A 480 -22.85 -3.34 19.53
CA HIS A 480 -23.75 -4.49 19.36
C HIS A 480 -23.07 -5.78 19.86
N PRO A 481 -23.54 -6.43 20.95
CA PRO A 481 -22.87 -7.60 21.52
C PRO A 481 -22.74 -8.78 20.55
N ASP A 482 -23.77 -8.98 19.70
CA ASP A 482 -23.80 -10.08 18.73
C ASP A 482 -22.77 -9.88 17.60
N VAL A 483 -22.50 -8.62 17.20
CA VAL A 483 -21.42 -8.26 16.28
C VAL A 483 -20.07 -8.41 16.98
N LYS A 484 -19.95 -7.94 18.24
CA LYS A 484 -18.71 -8.03 19.03
C LYS A 484 -18.25 -9.47 19.23
N ALA A 485 -19.19 -10.42 19.34
CA ALA A 485 -18.90 -11.84 19.43
C ALA A 485 -18.28 -12.46 18.16
N LEU A 486 -18.31 -11.76 17.01
CA LEU A 486 -17.66 -12.19 15.76
C LEU A 486 -16.18 -11.77 15.67
N PHE A 487 -15.71 -10.87 16.54
CA PHE A 487 -14.37 -10.32 16.44
C PHE A 487 -13.30 -11.32 16.90
N PRO A 488 -12.22 -11.53 16.12
CA PRO A 488 -11.03 -12.23 16.59
C PRO A 488 -10.42 -11.52 17.80
N ASP A 489 -10.05 -12.29 18.82
CA ASP A 489 -9.43 -11.75 20.04
C ASP A 489 -8.05 -11.12 19.74
N GLN A 490 -7.24 -11.77 18.90
CA GLN A 490 -5.98 -11.22 18.43
C GLN A 490 -6.21 -10.35 17.18
N ALA A 491 -5.46 -9.25 17.07
CA ALA A 491 -5.43 -8.42 15.87
C ALA A 491 -5.12 -9.26 14.60
N VAL A 492 -5.92 -9.09 13.56
CA VAL A 492 -5.78 -9.84 12.30
C VAL A 492 -4.71 -9.18 11.44
N SER A 493 -3.73 -9.93 10.95
CA SER A 493 -2.73 -9.42 10.01
C SER A 493 -3.19 -9.61 8.57
N THR A 494 -3.07 -8.56 7.75
CA THR A 494 -3.06 -8.67 6.28
C THR A 494 -1.75 -8.09 5.73
N ASP A 495 -1.39 -8.44 4.50
CA ASP A 495 -0.22 -7.91 3.80
C ASP A 495 -0.61 -7.62 2.36
N ILE A 496 -0.75 -6.33 2.05
CA ILE A 496 -1.25 -5.85 0.76
C ILE A 496 -0.17 -5.91 -0.34
N GLY A 497 1.06 -6.30 0.01
CA GLY A 497 2.22 -6.36 -0.89
C GLY A 497 3.11 -5.12 -0.76
N PRO A 498 2.97 -4.09 -1.63
CA PRO A 498 3.76 -2.89 -1.52
C PRO A 498 3.26 -1.99 -0.38
N THR A 499 3.93 -0.87 -0.13
CA THR A 499 3.47 0.11 0.87
C THR A 499 2.08 0.65 0.53
N PRO A 500 1.27 1.04 1.53
CA PRO A 500 -0.10 1.56 1.36
C PRO A 500 -0.25 2.69 0.31
N ASP A 501 0.74 3.58 0.21
CA ASP A 501 0.76 4.66 -0.77
C ASP A 501 0.92 4.14 -2.22
N VAL A 502 1.71 3.09 -2.42
CA VAL A 502 1.92 2.46 -3.73
C VAL A 502 0.69 1.67 -4.14
N PHE A 503 0.14 0.86 -3.23
CA PHE A 503 -1.09 0.11 -3.45
C PHE A 503 -2.26 1.03 -3.87
N ALA A 504 -2.51 2.09 -3.08
CA ALA A 504 -3.57 3.06 -3.38
C ALA A 504 -3.35 3.75 -4.74
N ARG A 505 -2.11 4.17 -5.02
CA ARG A 505 -1.73 4.86 -6.26
C ARG A 505 -2.00 4.01 -7.49
N GLU A 506 -1.64 2.72 -7.47
CA GLU A 506 -1.87 1.79 -8.59
C GLU A 506 -3.36 1.56 -8.92
N LEU A 507 -4.25 1.68 -7.94
CA LEU A 507 -5.70 1.60 -8.16
C LEU A 507 -6.25 2.93 -8.69
N ILE A 508 -5.91 4.03 -8.02
CA ILE A 508 -6.43 5.38 -8.31
C ILE A 508 -6.03 5.87 -9.70
N ASP A 509 -4.81 5.58 -10.17
CA ASP A 509 -4.31 6.01 -11.49
C ASP A 509 -5.18 5.52 -12.66
N LYS A 510 -5.79 4.35 -12.49
CA LYS A 510 -6.64 3.70 -13.50
C LYS A 510 -7.98 4.44 -13.64
N VAL A 511 -8.55 4.94 -12.53
CA VAL A 511 -9.84 5.64 -12.51
C VAL A 511 -9.80 6.88 -13.41
N ARG A 512 -8.80 7.74 -13.24
CA ARG A 512 -8.56 8.93 -14.09
C ARG A 512 -8.47 8.58 -15.58
N ILE A 513 -7.88 7.43 -15.94
CA ILE A 513 -7.72 7.02 -17.33
C ILE A 513 -9.08 6.61 -17.96
N HIS A 514 -10.02 6.12 -17.14
CA HIS A 514 -11.32 5.62 -17.58
C HIS A 514 -12.49 6.58 -17.36
N GLU A 515 -12.27 7.73 -16.71
CA GLU A 515 -13.27 8.79 -16.55
C GLU A 515 -13.93 9.15 -17.91
N GLY A 516 -15.26 9.21 -17.95
CA GLY A 516 -16.03 9.45 -19.17
C GLY A 516 -16.13 8.26 -20.15
N ARG A 517 -15.55 7.09 -19.85
CA ARG A 517 -15.68 5.87 -20.66
C ARG A 517 -16.83 4.98 -20.15
N SER A 518 -17.44 4.23 -21.07
CA SER A 518 -18.49 3.27 -20.72
C SER A 518 -18.03 2.12 -19.81
N THR A 519 -16.72 1.87 -19.68
CA THR A 519 -16.15 0.81 -18.82
C THR A 519 -15.73 1.30 -17.43
N LEU A 520 -16.14 2.52 -17.05
CA LEU A 520 -15.79 3.10 -15.75
C LEU A 520 -16.49 2.37 -14.59
N TYR A 521 -17.72 1.88 -14.81
CA TYR A 521 -18.48 1.18 -13.77
C TYR A 521 -17.79 -0.13 -13.36
N GLU A 522 -17.43 -0.98 -14.32
CA GLU A 522 -16.73 -2.24 -14.07
C GLU A 522 -15.30 -2.00 -13.58
N LEU A 523 -14.64 -0.91 -13.97
CA LEU A 523 -13.35 -0.54 -13.38
C LEU A 523 -13.49 -0.19 -11.90
N ILE A 524 -14.50 0.61 -11.52
CA ILE A 524 -14.76 0.97 -10.13
C ILE A 524 -15.08 -0.28 -9.29
N LEU A 525 -15.89 -1.22 -9.81
CA LEU A 525 -16.11 -2.51 -9.15
C LEU A 525 -14.81 -3.33 -9.04
N GLY A 526 -13.96 -3.31 -10.06
CA GLY A 526 -12.63 -3.93 -10.03
C GLY A 526 -11.73 -3.33 -8.93
N VAL A 527 -11.71 -2.00 -8.79
CA VAL A 527 -10.99 -1.30 -7.71
C VAL A 527 -11.57 -1.69 -6.35
N GLY A 528 -12.90 -1.71 -6.21
CA GLY A 528 -13.55 -2.07 -4.95
C GLY A 528 -13.30 -3.52 -4.53
N ASN A 529 -13.30 -4.45 -5.49
CA ASN A 529 -12.92 -5.84 -5.25
C ASN A 529 -11.45 -5.94 -4.81
N SER A 530 -10.52 -5.27 -5.51
CA SER A 530 -9.10 -5.28 -5.11
C SER A 530 -8.85 -4.66 -3.73
N VAL A 531 -9.67 -3.71 -3.27
CA VAL A 531 -9.63 -3.21 -1.89
C VAL A 531 -10.23 -4.24 -0.92
N ALA A 532 -11.35 -4.87 -1.27
CA ALA A 532 -12.04 -5.86 -0.44
C ALA A 532 -11.26 -7.18 -0.25
N ASP A 533 -10.48 -7.59 -1.25
CA ASP A 533 -9.58 -8.75 -1.19
C ASP A 533 -8.52 -8.59 -0.06
N GLU A 534 -8.13 -7.35 0.25
CA GLU A 534 -7.19 -7.00 1.32
C GLU A 534 -7.85 -6.75 2.69
N MET A 535 -9.19 -6.76 2.75
CA MET A 535 -9.96 -6.62 3.98
C MET A 535 -10.19 -8.01 4.61
N PRO A 536 -9.86 -8.22 5.89
CA PRO A 536 -9.97 -9.54 6.51
C PRO A 536 -11.42 -10.02 6.59
N GLN A 537 -11.65 -11.33 6.50
CA GLN A 537 -12.99 -11.95 6.57
C GLN A 537 -13.83 -11.47 7.78
N ALA A 538 -13.19 -11.23 8.92
CA ALA A 538 -13.82 -10.69 10.12
C ALA A 538 -14.52 -9.33 9.90
N PHE A 539 -14.01 -8.48 9.00
CA PHE A 539 -14.69 -7.25 8.59
C PHE A 539 -15.99 -7.56 7.85
N HIS A 540 -15.94 -8.42 6.83
CA HIS A 540 -17.08 -8.76 5.99
C HIS A 540 -18.21 -9.41 6.79
N ASP A 541 -17.87 -10.33 7.70
CA ASP A 541 -18.85 -10.99 8.58
C ASP A 541 -19.47 -10.01 9.59
N ALA A 542 -18.67 -9.13 10.20
CA ALA A 542 -19.16 -8.09 11.10
C ALA A 542 -20.04 -7.08 10.38
N PHE A 543 -19.66 -6.64 9.18
CA PHE A 543 -20.44 -5.69 8.39
C PHE A 543 -21.80 -6.28 7.98
N ARG A 544 -21.84 -7.57 7.61
CA ARG A 544 -23.09 -8.28 7.29
C ARG A 544 -24.05 -8.34 8.49
N GLU A 545 -23.55 -8.68 9.68
CA GLU A 545 -24.37 -8.69 10.90
C GLU A 545 -24.84 -7.28 11.29
N VAL A 546 -23.97 -6.28 11.15
CA VAL A 546 -24.31 -4.86 11.37
C VAL A 546 -25.45 -4.42 10.43
N VAL A 547 -25.36 -4.68 9.12
CA VAL A 547 -26.42 -4.37 8.14
C VAL A 547 -27.75 -5.03 8.54
N ALA A 548 -27.72 -6.32 8.91
CA ALA A 548 -28.92 -7.04 9.35
C ALA A 548 -29.52 -6.46 10.64
N ARG A 549 -28.67 -6.03 11.58
CA ARG A 549 -29.08 -5.49 12.90
C ARG A 549 -29.67 -4.09 12.83
N VAL A 550 -29.21 -3.25 11.90
CA VAL A 550 -29.61 -1.83 11.83
C VAL A 550 -30.64 -1.52 10.75
N ALA A 551 -30.98 -2.49 9.89
CA ALA A 551 -32.02 -2.33 8.88
C ALA A 551 -33.34 -1.79 9.48
N PRO A 552 -34.03 -0.84 8.82
CA PRO A 552 -33.80 -0.37 7.45
C PRO A 552 -32.90 0.88 7.32
N ARG A 553 -32.26 1.36 8.39
CA ARG A 553 -31.32 2.50 8.26
C ARG A 553 -29.97 2.03 7.72
N PRO A 554 -29.18 2.91 7.07
CA PRO A 554 -27.78 2.61 6.78
C PRO A 554 -26.97 2.34 8.07
N PRO A 555 -25.95 1.48 7.99
CA PRO A 555 -24.96 1.32 9.05
C PRO A 555 -23.99 2.49 9.11
N THR A 556 -23.48 2.78 10.30
CA THR A 556 -22.41 3.78 10.52
C THR A 556 -21.08 3.07 10.72
N VAL A 557 -20.05 3.48 9.98
CA VAL A 557 -18.71 2.88 10.03
C VAL A 557 -17.65 3.94 10.29
N LEU A 558 -16.83 3.73 11.32
CA LEU A 558 -15.70 4.58 11.66
C LEU A 558 -14.38 3.84 11.38
N ILE A 559 -13.56 4.36 10.47
CA ILE A 559 -12.23 3.83 10.15
C ILE A 559 -11.18 4.66 10.86
N LEU A 560 -10.45 4.05 11.79
CA LEU A 560 -9.35 4.65 12.53
C LEU A 560 -8.03 4.06 12.00
N SER A 561 -7.31 4.77 11.14
CA SER A 561 -6.14 4.20 10.43
C SER A 561 -4.85 4.98 10.64
N ARG A 562 -3.73 4.28 10.89
CA ARG A 562 -2.38 4.87 10.83
C ARG A 562 -1.84 5.00 9.40
N GLU A 563 -2.41 4.28 8.44
CA GLU A 563 -2.18 4.58 7.03
C GLU A 563 -3.22 5.61 6.53
N PRO A 564 -2.84 6.65 5.78
CA PRO A 564 -3.78 7.64 5.27
C PRO A 564 -4.16 7.42 3.79
N PHE A 565 -3.72 6.33 3.14
CA PHE A 565 -3.65 6.24 1.68
C PHE A 565 -4.67 5.29 1.05
N VAL A 566 -4.91 4.12 1.64
CA VAL A 566 -5.78 3.11 1.03
C VAL A 566 -7.24 3.56 1.14
N PRO A 567 -7.99 3.56 0.02
CA PRO A 567 -9.38 4.02 0.02
C PRO A 567 -10.33 2.88 0.41
N TRP A 568 -10.27 2.44 1.68
CA TRP A 568 -11.15 1.40 2.24
C TRP A 568 -12.65 1.71 2.06
N GLU A 569 -12.99 2.99 1.91
CA GLU A 569 -14.34 3.48 1.58
C GLU A 569 -14.88 2.89 0.26
N LEU A 570 -14.00 2.46 -0.64
CA LEU A 570 -14.33 1.85 -1.92
C LEU A 570 -14.38 0.31 -1.86
N GLY A 571 -14.02 -0.32 -0.74
CA GLY A 571 -14.06 -1.77 -0.58
C GLY A 571 -15.44 -2.33 -0.96
N ALA A 572 -15.46 -3.34 -1.82
CA ALA A 572 -16.68 -4.03 -2.19
C ALA A 572 -17.29 -4.78 -0.99
N VAL A 573 -18.63 -4.79 -0.91
CA VAL A 573 -19.38 -5.45 0.18
C VAL A 573 -20.50 -6.33 -0.39
N ASP A 574 -20.75 -7.47 0.25
CA ASP A 574 -21.81 -8.42 -0.13
C ASP A 574 -23.17 -8.08 0.53
N ALA A 575 -23.13 -7.53 1.74
CA ALA A 575 -24.30 -7.09 2.49
C ALA A 575 -24.74 -5.68 2.05
N LEU A 576 -25.83 -5.60 1.30
CA LEU A 576 -26.36 -4.33 0.78
C LEU A 576 -27.46 -3.78 1.70
N ALA A 577 -27.25 -2.57 2.23
CA ALA A 577 -28.27 -1.79 2.93
C ALA A 577 -29.19 -1.05 1.94
N ASP A 578 -28.67 -0.67 0.78
CA ASP A 578 -29.42 -0.16 -0.38
C ASP A 578 -29.11 -1.03 -1.61
N PRO A 579 -30.02 -1.94 -2.00
CA PRO A 579 -29.83 -2.81 -3.17
C PRO A 579 -29.72 -2.09 -4.52
N GLU A 580 -30.14 -0.82 -4.60
CA GLU A 580 -30.06 -0.02 -5.83
C GLU A 580 -28.73 0.74 -5.93
N ALA A 581 -28.01 0.93 -4.82
CA ALA A 581 -26.71 1.58 -4.78
C ALA A 581 -25.57 0.61 -5.17
N PRO A 582 -24.41 1.12 -5.65
CA PRO A 582 -23.24 0.28 -5.90
C PRO A 582 -22.84 -0.54 -4.67
N PRO A 583 -22.31 -1.76 -4.83
CA PRO A 583 -21.87 -2.63 -3.74
C PRO A 583 -20.51 -2.20 -3.15
N LEU A 584 -20.37 -0.91 -2.86
CA LEU A 584 -19.16 -0.28 -2.31
C LEU A 584 -19.46 0.21 -0.88
N LEU A 585 -18.54 0.02 0.05
CA LEU A 585 -18.73 0.31 1.48
C LEU A 585 -19.34 1.71 1.72
N ALA A 586 -18.76 2.77 1.15
CA ALA A 586 -19.24 4.14 1.37
C ALA A 586 -20.44 4.58 0.49
N ALA A 587 -20.99 3.68 -0.33
CA ALA A 587 -22.32 3.82 -0.93
C ALA A 587 -23.39 3.09 -0.10
N GLN A 588 -23.00 2.03 0.62
CA GLN A 588 -23.88 1.22 1.48
C GLN A 588 -23.94 1.73 2.93
N ALA A 589 -22.89 2.41 3.41
CA ALA A 589 -22.73 2.84 4.81
C ALA A 589 -22.40 4.34 4.93
N ASP A 590 -22.78 4.92 6.06
CA ASP A 590 -22.35 6.26 6.47
C ASP A 590 -20.93 6.14 7.03
N VAL A 591 -19.92 6.32 6.18
CA VAL A 591 -18.50 6.12 6.52
C VAL A 591 -17.82 7.44 6.89
N GLY A 592 -17.09 7.44 8.00
CA GLY A 592 -16.11 8.47 8.36
C GLY A 592 -14.75 7.84 8.68
N ARG A 593 -13.65 8.53 8.37
CA ARG A 593 -12.28 8.07 8.69
C ARG A 593 -11.55 9.05 9.61
N TRP A 594 -10.58 8.57 10.38
CA TRP A 594 -9.66 9.40 11.16
C TRP A 594 -8.23 8.86 11.07
N VAL A 595 -7.29 9.74 10.73
CA VAL A 595 -5.88 9.35 10.58
C VAL A 595 -5.18 9.44 11.92
N LEU A 596 -4.75 8.30 12.43
CA LEU A 596 -4.08 8.12 13.71
C LEU A 596 -2.62 8.64 13.64
N GLY A 597 -2.17 9.34 14.68
CA GLY A 597 -0.79 9.83 14.84
C GLY A 597 -0.42 11.14 14.13
N HIS A 598 0.85 11.54 14.34
CA HIS A 598 1.57 12.77 13.97
C HIS A 598 1.69 13.86 15.07
N ARG A 599 2.59 13.67 16.05
CA ARG A 599 3.38 14.68 16.84
C ARG A 599 2.71 15.92 17.48
N ARG A 600 1.40 16.11 17.33
CA ARG A 600 0.54 17.04 18.07
C ARG A 600 -0.81 16.35 18.26
N PRO A 601 -1.57 16.67 19.32
CA PRO A 601 -2.94 16.20 19.42
C PRO A 601 -3.76 16.76 18.27
N LYS A 602 -4.10 15.88 17.32
CA LYS A 602 -5.32 16.03 16.54
C LYS A 602 -6.44 15.92 17.56
N LEU A 603 -6.90 17.06 18.07
CA LEU A 603 -8.10 17.10 18.91
C LEU A 603 -9.20 16.32 18.20
N PRO A 604 -10.01 15.53 18.93
CA PRO A 604 -10.97 14.65 18.29
C PRO A 604 -11.96 15.53 17.50
N PRO A 605 -12.41 15.08 16.33
CA PRO A 605 -13.37 15.85 15.55
C PRO A 605 -14.63 15.96 16.43
N PRO A 606 -15.13 17.18 16.68
CA PRO A 606 -16.26 17.36 17.57
C PRO A 606 -17.49 16.65 16.96
N PRO A 607 -18.35 16.01 17.77
CA PRO A 607 -19.54 15.34 17.25
C PRO A 607 -20.52 16.33 16.61
N ASP A 608 -20.50 17.58 17.05
CA ASP A 608 -21.27 18.68 16.48
C ASP A 608 -20.36 19.88 16.22
N LEU A 609 -20.55 20.56 15.10
CA LEU A 609 -19.91 21.84 14.82
C LEU A 609 -20.95 22.89 14.42
N THR A 610 -21.01 23.97 15.19
CA THR A 610 -21.94 25.09 14.95
C THR A 610 -21.36 26.07 13.95
N MET A 611 -22.02 26.21 12.80
CA MET A 611 -21.60 27.01 11.65
C MET A 611 -22.30 28.36 11.62
N ARG A 612 -21.56 29.44 11.88
CA ARG A 612 -22.06 30.82 11.78
C ARG A 612 -21.46 31.56 10.59
N SER A 613 -20.26 31.16 10.17
CA SER A 613 -19.50 31.78 9.08
C SER A 613 -18.82 30.73 8.19
N MET A 614 -18.87 30.97 6.89
CA MET A 614 -18.19 30.20 5.85
C MET A 614 -17.26 31.14 5.09
N ALA A 615 -16.07 30.68 4.71
CA ALA A 615 -15.21 31.33 3.74
C ALA A 615 -15.01 30.43 2.52
N VAL A 616 -14.97 31.03 1.34
CA VAL A 616 -14.74 30.33 0.06
C VAL A 616 -13.52 30.90 -0.66
N ILE A 617 -12.61 30.02 -1.05
CA ILE A 617 -11.41 30.31 -1.82
C ILE A 617 -11.63 29.68 -3.20
N ALA A 618 -11.71 30.49 -4.26
CA ALA A 618 -12.02 29.98 -5.60
C ALA A 618 -11.37 30.75 -6.75
N GLY A 619 -11.43 30.19 -7.96
CA GLY A 619 -11.04 30.88 -9.20
C GLY A 619 -9.54 31.11 -9.37
N ALA A 620 -8.70 30.29 -8.71
CA ALA A 620 -7.25 30.38 -8.82
C ALA A 620 -6.76 30.09 -10.26
N ALA A 621 -6.43 31.14 -11.01
CA ALA A 621 -5.89 31.05 -12.37
C ALA A 621 -4.55 31.78 -12.50
N GLY A 622 -3.69 31.31 -13.41
CA GLY A 622 -2.39 31.94 -13.69
C GLY A 622 -1.31 30.97 -14.15
N GLY A 623 -0.28 31.50 -14.81
CA GLY A 623 0.80 30.69 -15.37
C GLY A 623 0.31 29.71 -16.42
N THR A 624 0.40 28.41 -16.13
CA THR A 624 -0.08 27.30 -16.98
C THR A 624 -1.47 26.80 -16.62
N TRP A 625 -2.11 27.36 -15.59
CA TRP A 625 -3.40 26.90 -15.07
C TRP A 625 -4.56 27.70 -15.73
N PRO A 626 -5.50 27.04 -16.43
CA PRO A 626 -6.61 27.72 -17.08
C PRO A 626 -7.61 28.28 -16.04
N PRO A 627 -8.48 29.23 -16.42
CA PRO A 627 -9.60 29.63 -15.57
C PRO A 627 -10.53 28.45 -15.24
N LEU A 628 -11.21 28.51 -14.08
CA LEU A 628 -12.22 27.54 -13.64
C LEU A 628 -13.59 28.24 -13.50
N PRO A 629 -14.36 28.43 -14.59
CA PRO A 629 -15.63 29.14 -14.53
C PRO A 629 -16.67 28.48 -13.62
N ASP A 630 -16.67 27.14 -13.55
CA ASP A 630 -17.56 26.41 -12.63
C ASP A 630 -17.14 26.58 -11.17
N ALA A 631 -15.85 26.71 -10.85
CA ALA A 631 -15.40 27.00 -9.48
C ALA A 631 -15.72 28.45 -9.05
N GLU A 632 -15.65 29.40 -9.99
CA GLU A 632 -16.13 30.78 -9.75
C GLU A 632 -17.65 30.81 -9.55
N ALA A 633 -18.40 30.02 -10.33
CA ALA A 633 -19.85 29.89 -10.17
C ALA A 633 -20.22 29.18 -8.85
N GLU A 634 -19.46 28.16 -8.44
CA GLU A 634 -19.59 27.47 -7.16
C GLU A 634 -19.42 28.44 -5.99
N ALA A 635 -18.38 29.26 -6.00
CA ALA A 635 -18.21 30.31 -5.00
C ALA A 635 -19.41 31.28 -5.00
N GLY A 636 -19.90 31.69 -6.17
CA GLY A 636 -21.12 32.49 -6.29
C GLY A 636 -22.35 31.84 -5.64
N ASP A 637 -22.57 30.55 -5.91
CA ASP A 637 -23.67 29.76 -5.31
C ASP A 637 -23.52 29.67 -3.78
N LEU A 638 -22.30 29.42 -3.26
CA LEU A 638 -22.04 29.37 -1.81
C LEU A 638 -22.19 30.74 -1.13
N GLN A 639 -21.80 31.83 -1.80
CA GLN A 639 -22.02 33.20 -1.33
C GLN A 639 -23.52 33.53 -1.23
N LEU A 640 -24.32 33.11 -2.22
CA LEU A 640 -25.76 33.38 -2.29
C LEU A 640 -26.58 32.53 -1.30
N SER A 641 -26.34 31.22 -1.24
CA SER A 641 -27.15 30.29 -0.44
C SER A 641 -26.73 30.22 1.04
N PHE A 642 -25.42 30.31 1.32
CA PHE A 642 -24.86 30.08 2.65
C PHE A 642 -24.17 31.31 3.26
N GLY A 643 -24.11 32.43 2.54
CA GLY A 643 -23.48 33.66 3.03
C GLY A 643 -21.96 33.57 3.14
N ALA A 644 -21.33 32.75 2.30
CA ALA A 644 -19.88 32.59 2.28
C ALA A 644 -19.15 33.94 2.06
N THR A 645 -18.04 34.14 2.76
CA THR A 645 -17.14 35.26 2.52
C THR A 645 -16.09 34.85 1.50
N ALA A 646 -16.07 35.50 0.34
CA ALA A 646 -15.03 35.25 -0.67
C ALA A 646 -13.66 35.70 -0.14
N VAL A 647 -12.70 34.79 -0.16
CA VAL A 647 -11.30 35.02 0.17
C VAL A 647 -10.49 34.88 -1.11
N ARG A 648 -9.64 35.86 -1.40
CA ARG A 648 -8.77 35.81 -2.58
C ARG A 648 -7.85 34.60 -2.49
N PRO A 649 -7.61 33.86 -3.59
CA PRO A 649 -6.69 32.74 -3.58
C PRO A 649 -5.24 33.23 -3.63
N THR A 650 -4.75 34.03 -2.67
CA THR A 650 -3.34 34.42 -2.55
C THR A 650 -2.71 33.77 -1.33
N ASP A 651 -1.38 33.54 -1.32
CA ASP A 651 -0.69 32.97 -0.15
C ASP A 651 -1.02 33.74 1.14
N THR A 652 -1.01 35.08 1.05
CA THR A 652 -1.27 35.97 2.19
C THR A 652 -2.70 35.86 2.69
N ASP A 653 -3.68 35.94 1.77
CA ASP A 653 -5.11 35.96 2.13
C ASP A 653 -5.59 34.57 2.61
N VAL A 654 -5.10 33.48 1.98
CA VAL A 654 -5.44 32.12 2.39
C VAL A 654 -4.79 31.75 3.72
N VAL A 655 -3.51 32.08 3.94
CA VAL A 655 -2.86 31.85 5.26
C VAL A 655 -3.46 32.74 6.35
N ALA A 656 -3.91 33.95 6.03
CA ALA A 656 -4.67 34.78 6.97
C ALA A 656 -6.03 34.14 7.32
N CYS A 657 -6.75 33.62 6.34
CA CYS A 657 -8.02 32.93 6.52
C CYS A 657 -7.89 31.66 7.39
N ILE A 658 -6.88 30.82 7.12
CA ILE A 658 -6.53 29.65 7.94
C ILE A 658 -6.23 30.06 9.40
N LYS A 659 -5.63 31.25 9.61
CA LYS A 659 -5.37 31.84 10.92
C LYS A 659 -6.56 32.63 11.50
N GLY A 660 -7.74 32.61 10.86
CA GLY A 660 -8.98 33.21 11.35
C GLY A 660 -9.25 34.65 10.90
N THR A 661 -8.71 35.09 9.77
CA THR A 661 -9.03 36.39 9.15
C THR A 661 -9.38 36.23 7.66
N PRO A 662 -10.67 36.21 7.27
CA PRO A 662 -11.86 36.30 8.12
C PRO A 662 -12.01 35.09 9.05
N GLN A 663 -12.77 35.24 10.14
CA GLN A 663 -13.19 34.09 10.94
C GLN A 663 -14.18 33.27 10.11
N ALA A 664 -13.95 31.96 10.06
CA ALA A 664 -14.79 31.00 9.37
C ALA A 664 -14.83 29.70 10.17
N GLU A 665 -16.02 29.10 10.33
CA GLU A 665 -16.17 27.73 10.83
C GLU A 665 -16.25 26.69 9.69
N VAL A 666 -16.47 27.13 8.44
CA VAL A 666 -16.24 26.33 7.22
C VAL A 666 -15.23 27.02 6.30
N LEU A 667 -14.19 26.31 5.88
CA LEU A 667 -13.33 26.70 4.77
C LEU A 667 -13.62 25.83 3.54
N HIS A 668 -14.12 26.44 2.48
CA HIS A 668 -14.35 25.78 1.20
C HIS A 668 -13.29 26.21 0.17
N PHE A 669 -12.69 25.26 -0.53
CA PHE A 669 -11.72 25.49 -1.61
C PHE A 669 -12.26 24.93 -2.93
N ALA A 670 -12.43 25.78 -3.94
CA ALA A 670 -12.81 25.42 -5.31
C ALA A 670 -11.72 25.92 -6.29
N VAL A 671 -10.64 25.14 -6.45
CA VAL A 671 -9.38 25.58 -7.10
C VAL A 671 -8.70 24.44 -7.86
N HIS A 672 -7.64 24.70 -8.63
CA HIS A 672 -6.84 23.61 -9.20
C HIS A 672 -6.06 22.87 -8.11
N GLY A 673 -5.73 21.61 -8.40
CA GLY A 673 -4.87 20.78 -7.59
C GLY A 673 -3.50 20.61 -8.25
N ALA A 674 -2.42 20.87 -7.52
CA ALA A 674 -1.06 20.66 -8.01
C ALA A 674 -0.50 19.33 -7.49
N PHE A 675 0.05 18.52 -8.40
CA PHE A 675 0.90 17.39 -8.06
C PHE A 675 1.97 17.18 -9.13
N ASP A 676 3.13 17.80 -8.92
CA ASP A 676 4.37 17.61 -9.67
C ASP A 676 5.53 17.52 -8.67
N PRO A 677 5.75 16.36 -8.02
CA PRO A 677 6.83 16.18 -7.05
C PRO A 677 8.23 16.49 -7.62
N PRO A 678 8.57 16.12 -8.88
CA PRO A 678 9.84 16.55 -9.51
C PRO A 678 10.03 18.08 -9.59
N ARG A 679 8.96 18.88 -9.58
CA ARG A 679 9.02 20.35 -9.52
C ARG A 679 8.68 20.93 -8.13
N GLY A 680 8.45 20.09 -7.13
CA GLY A 680 8.03 20.51 -5.79
C GLY A 680 6.65 21.20 -5.74
N GLN A 681 5.77 20.94 -6.71
CA GLN A 681 4.43 21.53 -6.74
C GLN A 681 3.40 20.51 -6.24
N ILE A 682 3.21 20.43 -4.93
CA ILE A 682 2.19 19.58 -4.30
C ILE A 682 1.29 20.48 -3.47
N GLY A 683 -0.03 20.42 -3.67
CA GLY A 683 -1.00 21.18 -2.88
C GLY A 683 -2.13 21.77 -3.70
N VAL A 684 -2.66 22.93 -3.29
CA VAL A 684 -3.71 23.64 -4.03
C VAL A 684 -3.16 24.87 -4.74
N VAL A 685 -3.60 25.11 -5.98
CA VAL A 685 -3.13 26.23 -6.79
C VAL A 685 -3.79 27.53 -6.36
N LEU A 686 -3.03 28.61 -6.41
CA LEU A 686 -3.38 29.97 -6.04
C LEU A 686 -3.18 30.94 -7.22
N GLU A 687 -3.62 32.19 -7.05
CA GLU A 687 -3.54 33.30 -8.00
C GLU A 687 -2.11 33.43 -8.56
N GLY A 688 -1.99 33.55 -9.88
CA GLY A 688 -0.69 33.63 -10.55
C GLY A 688 0.05 32.29 -10.72
N GLY A 689 -0.53 31.17 -10.27
CA GLY A 689 0.07 29.83 -10.38
C GLY A 689 1.01 29.47 -9.22
N ALA A 690 0.94 30.18 -8.10
CA ALA A 690 1.52 29.74 -6.84
C ALA A 690 0.83 28.46 -6.33
N VAL A 691 1.46 27.73 -5.40
CA VAL A 691 0.91 26.50 -4.82
C VAL A 691 1.02 26.58 -3.31
N LEU A 692 -0.11 26.44 -2.62
CA LEU A 692 -0.16 26.28 -1.17
C LEU A 692 0.28 24.86 -0.81
N ASP A 693 1.54 24.74 -0.40
CA ASP A 693 2.16 23.49 0.02
C ASP A 693 1.52 22.97 1.35
N PRO A 694 1.20 21.67 1.47
CA PRO A 694 0.74 21.05 2.71
C PRO A 694 1.61 21.36 3.94
N LEU A 695 2.93 21.54 3.79
CA LEU A 695 3.84 21.93 4.87
C LEU A 695 3.58 23.35 5.38
N VAL A 696 3.11 24.27 4.53
CA VAL A 696 2.68 25.61 4.95
C VAL A 696 1.44 25.49 5.84
N VAL A 697 0.43 24.72 5.41
CA VAL A 697 -0.78 24.43 6.21
C VAL A 697 -0.39 23.77 7.54
N ARG A 698 0.45 22.73 7.50
CA ARG A 698 0.97 22.01 8.68
C ARG A 698 1.75 22.91 9.64
N GLY A 699 2.40 23.96 9.13
CA GLY A 699 3.09 24.99 9.91
C GLY A 699 2.18 26.04 10.55
N THR A 700 0.88 26.03 10.26
CA THR A 700 -0.11 26.91 10.91
C THR A 700 -0.81 26.24 12.09
N THR A 701 -1.69 26.99 12.74
CA THR A 701 -2.65 26.47 13.72
C THR A 701 -3.97 27.15 13.40
N MET A 702 -5.00 26.35 13.14
CA MET A 702 -6.28 26.85 12.62
C MET A 702 -7.08 27.52 13.73
N ALA A 703 -7.42 28.79 13.53
CA ALA A 703 -8.31 29.49 14.45
C ALA A 703 -9.74 28.92 14.32
N GLY A 704 -10.44 28.72 15.43
CA GLY A 704 -11.83 28.24 15.43
C GLY A 704 -12.05 26.77 15.07
N ARG A 705 -11.00 26.02 14.69
CA ARG A 705 -11.06 24.59 14.28
C ARG A 705 -12.14 24.33 13.20
N PRO A 706 -12.04 24.92 12.00
CA PRO A 706 -13.10 24.83 11.00
C PRO A 706 -13.25 23.43 10.40
N PHE A 707 -14.40 23.18 9.78
CA PHE A 707 -14.57 22.11 8.80
C PHE A 707 -13.98 22.56 7.46
N VAL A 708 -13.28 21.68 6.76
CA VAL A 708 -12.64 21.99 5.47
C VAL A 708 -13.27 21.15 4.36
N PHE A 709 -13.62 21.76 3.24
CA PHE A 709 -14.09 21.06 2.05
C PHE A 709 -13.18 21.42 0.86
N LEU A 710 -12.60 20.42 0.21
CA LEU A 710 -11.63 20.58 -0.87
C LEU A 710 -12.19 20.12 -2.22
N ASN A 711 -12.83 21.02 -2.96
CA ASN A 711 -12.99 20.87 -4.42
C ASN A 711 -11.71 21.34 -5.13
N ALA A 712 -10.62 20.60 -4.90
CA ALA A 712 -9.32 20.90 -5.49
C ALA A 712 -8.71 19.66 -6.14
N CYS A 713 -8.99 19.43 -7.43
CA CYS A 713 -8.58 18.20 -8.11
C CYS A 713 -8.57 18.28 -9.65
N GLN A 714 -8.05 19.35 -10.25
CA GLN A 714 -7.76 19.37 -11.69
C GLN A 714 -6.26 19.17 -11.96
N VAL A 715 -5.91 18.17 -12.77
CA VAL A 715 -4.53 18.01 -13.28
C VAL A 715 -4.33 18.91 -14.49
N GLY A 716 -3.72 20.07 -14.26
CA GLY A 716 -3.32 20.99 -15.32
C GLY A 716 -2.26 20.38 -16.23
N SER A 717 -2.64 20.02 -17.45
CA SER A 717 -1.73 19.78 -18.58
C SER A 717 -0.61 18.73 -18.39
N GLY A 718 -0.90 17.56 -17.80
CA GLY A 718 -0.13 16.34 -18.13
C GLY A 718 0.19 15.35 -17.01
N ASN A 719 -0.26 14.10 -17.22
CA ASN A 719 0.40 12.85 -16.82
C ASN A 719 0.82 12.59 -15.35
N GLN A 720 0.49 13.43 -14.39
CA GLN A 720 0.87 13.22 -12.99
C GLN A 720 -0.31 12.77 -12.11
N VAL A 721 0.03 12.01 -11.07
CA VAL A 721 -0.84 11.06 -10.36
C VAL A 721 -1.32 11.64 -9.05
N LEU A 722 -2.57 11.44 -8.65
CA LEU A 722 -2.94 11.79 -7.28
C LEU A 722 -2.27 10.86 -6.27
N GLY A 723 -1.41 11.42 -5.43
CA GLY A 723 -0.66 10.67 -4.42
C GLY A 723 -0.34 11.43 -3.13
N ASP A 724 -0.93 12.61 -2.89
CA ASP A 724 -0.68 13.38 -1.66
C ASP A 724 -1.86 14.29 -1.20
N TYR A 725 -3.09 13.94 -1.56
CA TYR A 725 -4.29 14.58 -0.98
C TYR A 725 -4.62 14.00 0.39
N SER A 726 -4.19 12.76 0.65
CA SER A 726 -3.88 12.27 2.00
C SER A 726 -2.97 13.26 2.75
N GLY A 727 -1.95 13.83 2.11
CA GLY A 727 -1.08 14.87 2.69
C GLY A 727 -1.77 16.21 2.93
N MET A 728 -2.53 16.75 1.96
CA MET A 728 -3.26 18.01 2.16
C MET A 728 -4.38 17.88 3.22
N ALA A 729 -5.18 16.81 3.18
CA ALA A 729 -6.18 16.54 4.21
C ALA A 729 -5.52 16.29 5.58
N ALA A 730 -4.45 15.49 5.65
CA ALA A 730 -3.69 15.31 6.89
C ALA A 730 -3.04 16.61 7.39
N ALA A 731 -2.64 17.53 6.50
CA ALA A 731 -2.10 18.83 6.88
C ALA A 731 -3.17 19.72 7.51
N PHE A 732 -4.40 19.77 6.96
CA PHE A 732 -5.52 20.47 7.60
C PHE A 732 -5.89 19.84 8.95
N LEU A 733 -5.99 18.51 9.03
CA LEU A 733 -6.23 17.79 10.29
C LEU A 733 -5.13 18.08 11.33
N TYR A 734 -3.86 18.08 10.93
CA TYR A 734 -2.73 18.41 11.78
C TYR A 734 -2.73 19.89 12.23
N ALA A 735 -3.15 20.80 11.36
CA ALA A 735 -3.28 22.22 11.67
C ALA A 735 -4.46 22.51 12.63
N GLY A 736 -5.41 21.59 12.76
CA GLY A 736 -6.51 21.64 13.74
C GLY A 736 -7.92 21.68 13.16
N ALA A 737 -8.11 21.30 11.88
CA ALA A 737 -9.44 21.16 11.28
C ALA A 737 -10.31 20.19 12.09
N SER A 738 -11.59 20.54 12.27
CA SER A 738 -12.57 19.67 12.93
C SER A 738 -13.05 18.53 12.05
N GLY A 739 -12.92 18.65 10.73
CA GLY A 739 -13.21 17.60 9.77
C GLY A 739 -12.78 18.05 8.37
N VAL A 740 -12.52 17.10 7.47
CA VAL A 740 -12.09 17.39 6.09
C VAL A 740 -12.86 16.53 5.10
N VAL A 741 -13.38 17.11 4.03
CA VAL A 741 -13.83 16.38 2.83
C VAL A 741 -12.85 16.66 1.71
N ALA A 742 -12.30 15.60 1.09
CA ALA A 742 -11.29 15.72 0.04
C ALA A 742 -11.38 14.58 -0.99
N PRO A 743 -11.19 14.86 -2.29
CA PRO A 743 -11.21 13.86 -3.36
C PRO A 743 -9.91 13.04 -3.45
N LEU A 744 -10.05 11.78 -3.84
CA LEU A 744 -8.98 10.80 -4.11
C LEU A 744 -8.36 10.94 -5.50
N TRP A 745 -9.12 11.40 -6.50
CA TRP A 745 -8.69 11.59 -7.88
C TRP A 745 -9.30 12.84 -8.49
N SER A 746 -8.95 13.12 -9.74
CA SER A 746 -9.41 14.30 -10.46
C SER A 746 -10.93 14.28 -10.66
N ILE A 747 -11.60 15.38 -10.29
CA ILE A 747 -13.07 15.52 -10.31
C ILE A 747 -13.52 16.43 -11.45
N GLY A 748 -14.75 16.23 -11.96
CA GLY A 748 -15.33 17.09 -12.98
C GLY A 748 -16.03 18.32 -12.38
N ASP A 749 -15.55 19.53 -12.71
CA ASP A 749 -15.94 20.80 -12.08
C ASP A 749 -17.44 20.99 -11.89
N THR A 750 -18.23 20.83 -12.96
CA THR A 750 -19.68 21.04 -12.92
C THR A 750 -20.35 20.12 -11.89
N LEU A 751 -19.92 18.86 -11.82
CA LEU A 751 -20.46 17.88 -10.86
C LEU A 751 -19.89 18.09 -9.45
N ALA A 752 -18.65 18.54 -9.33
CA ALA A 752 -18.03 18.91 -8.05
C ALA A 752 -18.77 20.08 -7.37
N ARG A 753 -19.07 21.13 -8.14
CA ARG A 753 -19.90 22.27 -7.75
C ARG A 753 -21.30 21.84 -7.31
N GLU A 754 -21.96 21.03 -8.14
CA GLU A 754 -23.28 20.50 -7.84
C GLU A 754 -23.31 19.69 -6.54
N ILE A 755 -22.29 18.86 -6.31
CA ILE A 755 -22.13 18.08 -5.07
C ILE A 755 -21.89 19.00 -3.88
N ALA A 756 -21.07 20.05 -4.00
CA ALA A 756 -20.81 20.97 -2.88
C ALA A 756 -22.06 21.75 -2.46
N VAL A 757 -22.87 22.24 -3.41
CA VAL A 757 -24.13 22.93 -3.08
C VAL A 757 -25.10 22.00 -2.36
N ARG A 758 -25.34 20.79 -2.91
CA ARG A 758 -26.19 19.78 -2.27
C ARG A 758 -25.63 19.33 -0.92
N PHE A 759 -24.31 19.22 -0.81
CA PHE A 759 -23.62 18.86 0.43
C PHE A 759 -23.98 19.83 1.57
N TYR A 760 -23.89 21.14 1.35
CA TYR A 760 -24.22 22.11 2.40
C TYR A 760 -25.73 22.26 2.63
N ASP A 761 -26.57 22.15 1.59
CA ASP A 761 -28.03 22.17 1.74
C ASP A 761 -28.51 21.02 2.66
N GLU A 762 -28.01 19.80 2.45
CA GLU A 762 -28.37 18.64 3.27
C GLU A 762 -27.65 18.64 4.62
N ALA A 763 -26.35 18.93 4.67
CA ALA A 763 -25.58 18.87 5.92
C ALA A 763 -26.00 19.95 6.94
N PHE A 764 -26.42 21.13 6.48
CA PHE A 764 -27.01 22.16 7.35
C PHE A 764 -28.48 21.88 7.73
N SER A 765 -29.08 20.82 7.17
CA SER A 765 -30.42 20.32 7.49
C SER A 765 -30.39 19.11 8.45
N ASP A 766 -29.37 19.04 9.31
CA ASP A 766 -29.16 18.01 10.36
C ASP A 766 -28.81 16.59 9.85
N VAL A 767 -28.46 16.46 8.56
CA VAL A 767 -27.89 15.24 7.96
C VAL A 767 -26.38 15.21 8.20
N SER A 768 -25.78 14.04 8.48
CA SER A 768 -24.32 13.97 8.66
C SER A 768 -23.57 14.09 7.33
N PRO A 769 -22.35 14.68 7.30
CA PRO A 769 -21.51 14.69 6.10
C PRO A 769 -21.29 13.32 5.47
N ALA A 770 -21.18 12.27 6.31
CA ALA A 770 -21.07 10.89 5.84
C ALA A 770 -22.31 10.43 5.09
N ALA A 771 -23.51 10.72 5.61
CA ALA A 771 -24.78 10.34 5.00
C ALA A 771 -25.08 11.08 3.70
N VAL A 772 -24.73 12.38 3.61
CA VAL A 772 -24.87 13.14 2.36
C VAL A 772 -23.94 12.59 1.28
N LEU A 773 -22.67 12.32 1.63
CA LEU A 773 -21.73 11.71 0.69
C LEU A 773 -22.14 10.28 0.30
N ARG A 774 -22.69 9.47 1.22
CA ARG A 774 -23.29 8.17 0.87
C ARG A 774 -24.42 8.35 -0.15
N ALA A 775 -25.30 9.33 0.03
CA ALA A 775 -26.37 9.62 -0.92
C ALA A 775 -25.86 10.06 -2.31
N GLU A 776 -24.76 10.83 -2.39
CA GLU A 776 -24.11 11.16 -3.66
C GLU A 776 -23.44 9.94 -4.32
N ARG A 777 -22.76 9.08 -3.54
CA ARG A 777 -22.17 7.82 -4.04
C ARG A 777 -23.25 6.85 -4.52
N ALA A 778 -24.38 6.79 -3.81
CA ALA A 778 -25.58 6.04 -4.18
C ALA A 778 -26.32 6.59 -5.43
N LYS A 779 -25.79 7.60 -6.14
CA LYS A 779 -26.24 8.01 -7.48
C LYS A 779 -25.40 7.42 -8.62
N PHE A 780 -24.21 6.86 -8.34
CA PHE A 780 -23.38 6.19 -9.35
C PHE A 780 -24.06 4.91 -9.83
N ARG A 781 -24.14 4.70 -11.16
CA ARG A 781 -24.85 3.56 -11.78
C ARG A 781 -24.09 3.06 -13.00
N ASP A 782 -24.32 1.81 -13.34
CA ASP A 782 -24.04 1.30 -14.68
C ASP A 782 -24.86 2.13 -15.70
N SER A 783 -24.20 2.66 -16.72
CA SER A 783 -24.83 3.50 -17.72
C SER A 783 -24.11 3.37 -19.05
N SER A 784 -24.88 3.30 -20.14
CA SER A 784 -24.35 3.18 -21.51
C SER A 784 -23.78 4.48 -22.09
N GLY A 785 -23.81 5.58 -21.32
CA GLY A 785 -23.25 6.88 -21.69
C GLY A 785 -21.91 7.17 -21.00
N PRO A 786 -21.35 8.38 -21.19
CA PRO A 786 -20.21 8.85 -20.40
C PRO A 786 -20.60 8.96 -18.93
N SER A 787 -20.01 8.13 -18.09
CA SER A 787 -20.16 8.17 -16.63
C SER A 787 -18.98 8.90 -15.97
N SER A 788 -19.19 9.38 -14.74
CA SER A 788 -18.18 10.05 -13.93
C SER A 788 -18.08 9.39 -12.57
N ALA A 789 -16.84 9.18 -12.10
CA ALA A 789 -16.56 8.67 -10.75
C ALA A 789 -16.42 9.81 -9.71
N THR A 790 -16.78 11.05 -10.05
CA THR A 790 -16.61 12.23 -9.18
C THR A 790 -17.28 12.05 -7.81
N SER A 791 -18.50 11.52 -7.72
CA SER A 791 -19.16 11.34 -6.40
C SER A 791 -18.47 10.31 -5.52
N LEU A 792 -17.81 9.31 -6.11
CA LEU A 792 -17.03 8.29 -5.41
C LEU A 792 -15.66 8.79 -4.95
N ALA A 793 -15.16 9.90 -5.51
CA ALA A 793 -13.82 10.41 -5.21
C ALA A 793 -13.68 10.89 -3.76
N TYR A 794 -14.73 11.45 -3.15
CA TYR A 794 -14.62 12.11 -1.85
C TYR A 794 -14.44 11.13 -0.69
N GLN A 795 -13.36 11.32 0.07
CA GLN A 795 -13.22 10.82 1.45
C GLN A 795 -13.71 11.85 2.45
N PHE A 796 -14.23 11.38 3.58
CA PHE A 796 -14.62 12.21 4.73
C PHE A 796 -13.81 11.84 5.96
N PHE A 797 -12.97 12.78 6.40
CA PHE A 797 -12.19 12.70 7.62
C PHE A 797 -12.98 13.33 8.77
N GLY A 798 -13.59 12.49 9.60
CA GLY A 798 -14.47 12.88 10.71
C GLY A 798 -15.26 11.70 11.25
N HIS A 799 -16.06 11.93 12.29
CA HIS A 799 -16.96 10.91 12.85
C HIS A 799 -18.17 10.70 11.90
N PRO A 800 -18.62 9.46 11.62
CA PRO A 800 -19.74 9.21 10.70
C PRO A 800 -21.07 9.88 11.15
N GLY A 801 -21.27 9.98 12.46
CA GLY A 801 -22.39 10.71 13.07
C GLY A 801 -22.18 12.21 13.28
N MET A 802 -21.13 12.83 12.71
CA MET A 802 -20.88 14.28 12.85
C MET A 802 -22.04 15.10 12.30
N LYS A 803 -22.40 16.21 12.96
CA LYS A 803 -23.43 17.16 12.48
C LYS A 803 -22.89 18.57 12.28
N LEU A 804 -23.28 19.21 11.17
CA LEU A 804 -22.93 20.60 10.86
C LEU A 804 -24.15 21.50 11.11
N ARG A 805 -24.33 21.98 12.35
CA ARG A 805 -25.54 22.73 12.73
C ARG A 805 -25.40 24.20 12.35
N ARG A 806 -26.36 24.76 11.59
CA ARG A 806 -26.41 26.21 11.31
C ARG A 806 -26.70 26.96 12.61
N GLY A 807 -25.87 27.96 12.94
CA GLY A 807 -25.91 28.73 14.19
C GLY A 807 -26.39 30.17 14.07
#